data_AF-A0A958QGI2-F1
#
_entry.id   AF-A0A958QGI2-F1
#
_cell.length_a   1.000
_cell.length_b   1.000
_cell.length_c   1.000
_cell.angle_alpha   90.00
_cell.angle_beta   90.00
_cell.angle_gamma   90.00
#
_symmetry.space_group_name_H-M   'P 1'
#
loop_
_entity.id
_entity.type
_entity.pdbx_description
1 polymer ?
#
loop_
_entity_poly.entity_id
_entity_poly.type
_entity_poly.pdbx_seq_one_letter_code
_entity_poly.pdbx_strand_id
1 'polypeptide(L)'
;MASFRKLLLVLILLVTQAAQSRADIVEQYLTISRGKFSFAGESIEALTVNGSIPAPTLRFEEGDTVRIHVKNELDEDSSIHWHGLLLPNNMDGVPNMTYPPILPGKTFTYEFTLKQAGTYWYHSHTRLQEQRGLYGAFVIEPKDKSEIDLHPDQVLVLSDWTNESPDTVLHTLKRGSEYYSLKKQSAQSILGAASVGMLRDYYTRELSRMPPMDISDVYYDAFLINGQRTSTASVVGDGPVRLRIINGSASTIFYTQFAGGPMEVVSADGQAVEPFKIDRLLIGVAETYDVLVKPRSGESLEFRATPHDNSGKASLWLGLGDQRACPDLPWPNLYESMHGFSWGSLFAVTPWGAMGMSDSSMSMEHDMHGPHHAMMQKQSSPEGGSTWLGLLSNDVSAHKSLSRRSSKSRPEPPYEKLIAKHRTKFSPEKIVRELRLTLDGDMERYVWMINNKTMSESDSILIRKDEVVRFVMTNRTMMYHPMHLHGHFFRVLNKHGDYSPLKHTVVVAPMSTTVIEFEADVEGDWFFHCHLLYHMMSGMAQMVHYDGFTPASNIDQSKLRHDDFYYMGNVSGLSNMTDGEITLSSARNIFALEWELGWQSVEDYEWEFTPTYDYYINRLWSVFIGGDFDGDNDGFDVEHGVVGFRYLLPLNIESRHWLDSELNYQINLKKTLELTPELHLYGDLEYDTDADWEIRSGFTYQVSRDFALKGLWHSYYKWGAGIQFSF
;
A
#
# COMPACT_ATOMS: atom_id res chain seq x y z
N MET A 1 73.19 26.36 15.83
CA MET A 1 72.48 25.06 15.70
C MET A 1 71.16 24.98 16.49
N ALA A 2 70.98 25.70 17.61
CA ALA A 2 69.74 25.64 18.40
C ALA A 2 68.51 26.31 17.74
N SER A 3 68.71 27.33 16.88
CA SER A 3 67.62 28.03 16.18
C SER A 3 66.99 27.22 15.04
N PHE A 4 67.75 26.34 14.40
CA PHE A 4 67.28 25.54 13.26
C PHE A 4 66.42 24.35 13.72
N ARG A 5 66.74 23.77 14.88
CA ARG A 5 65.93 22.71 15.50
C ARG A 5 64.57 23.20 16.00
N LYS A 6 64.46 24.44 16.50
CA LYS A 6 63.17 25.02 16.92
C LYS A 6 62.26 25.33 15.73
N LEU A 7 62.83 25.80 14.62
CA LEU A 7 62.05 26.04 13.40
C LEU A 7 61.54 24.72 12.78
N LEU A 8 62.36 23.66 12.79
CA LEU A 8 61.97 22.34 12.28
C LEU A 8 60.90 21.68 13.16
N LEU A 9 60.95 21.84 14.49
CA LEU A 9 59.94 21.33 15.42
C LEU A 9 58.60 22.07 15.31
N VAL A 10 58.62 23.38 15.05
CA VAL A 10 57.39 24.17 14.81
C VAL A 10 56.80 23.86 13.42
N LEU A 11 57.63 23.62 12.40
CA LEU A 11 57.16 23.19 11.08
C LEU A 11 56.57 21.76 11.13
N ILE A 12 57.17 20.85 11.90
CA ILE A 12 56.64 19.49 12.09
C ILE A 12 55.34 19.52 12.91
N LEU A 13 55.21 20.39 13.93
CA LEU A 13 53.95 20.57 14.67
C LEU A 13 52.84 21.23 13.82
N LEU A 14 53.19 22.15 12.92
CA LEU A 14 52.23 22.78 12.00
C LEU A 14 51.82 21.85 10.86
N VAL A 15 52.68 20.93 10.43
CA VAL A 15 52.36 19.89 9.44
C VAL A 15 51.56 18.74 10.07
N THR A 16 51.73 18.44 11.37
CA THR A 16 50.89 17.43 12.06
C THR A 16 49.55 17.96 12.59
N GLN A 17 49.35 19.29 12.67
CA GLN A 17 48.03 19.89 12.96
C GLN A 17 47.19 20.18 11.70
N ALA A 18 47.71 19.89 10.50
CA ALA A 18 46.99 19.99 9.23
C ALA A 18 46.51 18.63 8.68
N ALA A 19 46.40 17.60 9.54
CA ALA A 19 45.50 16.48 9.27
C ALA A 19 44.06 16.95 9.55
N GLN A 20 43.59 17.94 8.78
CA GLN A 20 42.15 18.12 8.62
C GLN A 20 41.62 16.78 8.11
N SER A 21 40.67 16.20 8.83
CA SER A 21 39.88 15.08 8.37
C SER A 21 39.24 15.47 7.04
N ARG A 22 39.92 15.15 5.94
CA ARG A 22 39.34 15.25 4.62
C ARG A 22 38.30 14.13 4.60
N ALA A 23 37.03 14.48 4.39
CA ALA A 23 36.01 13.47 4.14
C ALA A 23 36.53 12.60 3.00
N ASP A 24 36.65 11.29 3.24
CA ASP A 24 37.08 10.37 2.19
C ASP A 24 35.97 10.36 1.12
N ILE A 25 36.37 10.57 -0.14
CA ILE A 25 35.46 10.35 -1.27
C ILE A 25 35.48 8.85 -1.52
N VAL A 26 34.38 8.18 -1.23
CA VAL A 26 34.23 6.74 -1.46
C VAL A 26 33.48 6.53 -2.77
N GLU A 27 34.19 6.02 -3.78
CA GLU A 27 33.59 5.72 -5.09
C GLU A 27 32.99 4.32 -5.13
N GLN A 28 31.81 4.19 -5.74
CA GLN A 28 31.15 2.92 -6.03
C GLN A 28 30.61 2.88 -7.46
N TYR A 29 30.55 1.67 -8.02
CA TYR A 29 30.08 1.43 -9.38
C TYR A 29 28.97 0.38 -9.37
N LEU A 30 27.80 0.77 -9.84
CA LEU A 30 26.61 -0.07 -9.94
C LEU A 30 26.19 -0.16 -11.40
N THR A 31 25.94 -1.38 -11.87
CA THR A 31 25.45 -1.65 -13.22
C THR A 31 24.10 -2.35 -13.14
N ILE A 32 23.06 -1.67 -13.59
CA ILE A 32 21.71 -2.21 -13.72
C ILE A 32 21.67 -3.02 -15.02
N SER A 33 21.35 -4.31 -14.91
CA SER A 33 21.34 -5.24 -16.05
C SER A 33 20.33 -6.37 -15.84
N ARG A 34 20.09 -7.18 -16.88
CA ARG A 34 19.18 -8.33 -16.81
C ARG A 34 19.94 -9.60 -16.39
N GLY A 35 19.30 -10.43 -15.56
CA GLY A 35 19.81 -11.74 -15.16
C GLY A 35 18.69 -12.78 -15.12
N LYS A 36 19.02 -14.07 -15.06
CA LYS A 36 18.03 -15.15 -14.91
C LYS A 36 18.16 -15.81 -13.56
N PHE A 37 17.04 -16.00 -12.86
CA PHE A 37 16.99 -16.58 -11.53
C PHE A 37 15.88 -17.62 -11.41
N SER A 38 16.00 -18.51 -10.43
CA SER A 38 15.06 -19.60 -10.18
C SER A 38 14.69 -19.75 -8.71
N PHE A 39 14.17 -18.67 -8.14
CA PHE A 39 13.75 -18.63 -6.74
C PHE A 39 12.49 -19.46 -6.47
N ALA A 40 11.69 -19.75 -7.50
CA ALA A 40 10.47 -20.54 -7.41
C ALA A 40 10.35 -21.60 -8.50
N GLY A 41 11.43 -22.34 -8.75
CA GLY A 41 11.44 -23.51 -9.63
C GLY A 41 11.50 -23.21 -11.13
N GLU A 42 11.16 -22.00 -11.56
CA GLU A 42 11.20 -21.57 -12.97
C GLU A 42 12.36 -20.60 -13.22
N SER A 43 12.90 -20.58 -14.43
CA SER A 43 13.97 -19.63 -14.81
C SER A 43 13.36 -18.36 -15.39
N ILE A 44 13.30 -17.32 -14.57
CA ILE A 44 12.64 -16.05 -14.86
C ILE A 44 13.70 -14.97 -15.03
N GLU A 45 13.50 -14.07 -15.99
CA GLU A 45 14.35 -12.91 -16.19
C GLU A 45 14.02 -11.82 -15.16
N ALA A 46 15.06 -11.30 -14.53
CA ALA A 46 15.02 -10.36 -13.42
C ALA A 46 15.95 -9.17 -13.69
N LEU A 47 15.75 -8.10 -12.93
CA LEU A 47 16.65 -6.94 -12.90
C LEU A 47 17.67 -7.14 -11.79
N THR A 48 18.93 -6.90 -12.10
CA THR A 48 20.05 -7.04 -11.17
C THR A 48 20.83 -5.75 -11.09
N VAL A 49 21.51 -5.57 -9.97
CA VAL A 49 22.60 -4.60 -9.88
C VAL A 49 23.89 -5.39 -9.64
N ASN A 50 24.88 -5.21 -10.51
CA ASN A 50 26.13 -5.97 -10.49
C ASN A 50 25.91 -7.51 -10.50
N GLY A 51 24.85 -7.98 -11.16
CA GLY A 51 24.58 -9.41 -11.38
C GLY A 51 23.97 -10.16 -10.21
N SER A 52 23.54 -9.49 -9.13
CA SER A 52 22.91 -10.14 -7.97
C SER A 52 21.52 -9.60 -7.63
N ILE A 53 20.73 -10.45 -6.98
CA ILE A 53 19.46 -10.12 -6.29
C ILE A 53 19.52 -10.77 -4.89
N PRO A 54 19.44 -10.00 -3.80
CA PRO A 54 19.46 -8.54 -3.76
C PRO A 54 20.74 -7.97 -4.38
N ALA A 55 20.69 -6.69 -4.72
CA ALA A 55 21.86 -5.92 -5.11
C ALA A 55 22.92 -5.88 -3.97
N PRO A 56 24.20 -5.62 -4.28
CA PRO A 56 25.28 -5.62 -3.29
C PRO A 56 24.97 -4.71 -2.08
N THR A 57 25.29 -5.19 -0.88
CA THR A 57 25.23 -4.32 0.30
C THR A 57 26.31 -3.25 0.20
N LEU A 58 25.89 -1.99 0.20
CA LEU A 58 26.81 -0.86 0.29
C LEU A 58 27.04 -0.54 1.76
N ARG A 59 28.31 -0.41 2.15
CA ARG A 59 28.72 -0.05 3.52
C ARG A 59 29.64 1.15 3.49
N PHE A 60 29.32 2.15 4.29
CA PHE A 60 30.06 3.39 4.41
C PHE A 60 30.16 3.82 5.87
N GLU A 61 30.98 4.82 6.15
CA GLU A 61 31.07 5.48 7.45
C GLU A 61 30.36 6.84 7.40
N GLU A 62 29.73 7.22 8.52
CA GLU A 62 29.10 8.52 8.69
C GLU A 62 30.14 9.66 8.47
N GLY A 63 29.78 10.62 7.62
CA GLY A 63 30.66 11.71 7.21
C GLY A 63 31.40 11.46 5.88
N ASP A 64 31.36 10.24 5.33
CA ASP A 64 31.89 9.96 3.99
C ASP A 64 31.15 10.79 2.93
N THR A 65 31.88 11.21 1.89
CA THR A 65 31.26 11.70 0.66
C THR A 65 31.21 10.56 -0.34
N VAL A 66 30.01 10.03 -0.58
CA VAL A 66 29.85 8.90 -1.50
C VAL A 66 29.67 9.42 -2.92
N ARG A 67 30.35 8.77 -3.87
CA ARG A 67 30.15 8.99 -5.30
C ARG A 67 29.79 7.67 -5.96
N ILE A 68 28.53 7.52 -6.36
CA ILE A 68 27.99 6.25 -6.87
C ILE A 68 27.65 6.41 -8.34
N HIS A 69 28.39 5.73 -9.21
CA HIS A 69 28.17 5.70 -10.64
C HIS A 69 27.19 4.57 -10.99
N VAL A 70 25.98 4.92 -11.39
CA VAL A 70 24.93 3.95 -11.76
C VAL A 70 24.79 3.93 -13.27
N LYS A 71 25.21 2.83 -13.90
CA LYS A 71 25.05 2.58 -15.33
C LYS A 71 23.78 1.78 -15.57
N ASN A 72 22.94 2.24 -16.50
CA ASN A 72 21.79 1.51 -16.98
C ASN A 72 22.15 0.76 -18.27
N GLU A 73 22.18 -0.58 -18.24
CA GLU A 73 22.36 -1.44 -19.42
C GLU A 73 21.05 -2.05 -19.92
N LEU A 74 19.91 -1.63 -19.37
CA LEU A 74 18.59 -2.02 -19.87
C LEU A 74 18.25 -1.27 -21.17
N ASP A 75 17.21 -1.75 -21.83
CA ASP A 75 16.53 -1.15 -22.98
C ASP A 75 15.39 -0.19 -22.57
N GLU A 76 15.23 0.05 -21.26
CA GLU A 76 14.25 0.93 -20.65
C GLU A 76 14.91 1.88 -19.65
N ASP A 77 14.27 3.01 -19.34
CA ASP A 77 14.73 3.95 -18.32
C ASP A 77 14.80 3.29 -16.93
N SER A 78 15.68 3.77 -16.06
CA SER A 78 15.77 3.29 -14.69
C SER A 78 16.14 4.40 -13.70
N SER A 79 16.10 4.07 -12.41
CA SER A 79 16.46 4.96 -11.32
C SER A 79 16.94 4.20 -10.10
N ILE A 80 17.56 4.91 -9.15
CA ILE A 80 17.86 4.40 -7.81
C ILE A 80 17.44 5.45 -6.80
N HIS A 81 16.46 5.13 -5.97
CA HIS A 81 16.14 5.87 -4.75
C HIS A 81 16.96 5.34 -3.57
N TRP A 82 17.48 6.25 -2.74
CA TRP A 82 18.25 5.94 -1.53
C TRP A 82 17.35 6.06 -0.30
N HIS A 83 16.59 5.01 -0.04
CA HIS A 83 15.50 5.00 0.92
C HIS A 83 15.96 5.36 2.34
N GLY A 84 15.37 6.44 2.88
CA GLY A 84 15.61 6.92 4.23
C GLY A 84 16.87 7.78 4.40
N LEU A 85 17.61 8.07 3.32
CA LEU A 85 18.79 8.95 3.40
C LEU A 85 18.42 10.44 3.33
N LEU A 86 19.06 11.25 4.17
CA LEU A 86 19.03 12.71 4.12
C LEU A 86 20.10 13.19 3.15
N LEU A 87 19.67 13.59 1.96
CA LEU A 87 20.55 13.95 0.83
C LEU A 87 20.01 15.17 0.10
N PRO A 88 20.80 15.81 -0.79
CA PRO A 88 20.30 16.90 -1.63
C PRO A 88 19.15 16.41 -2.51
N ASN A 89 18.10 17.23 -2.68
CA ASN A 89 16.89 16.84 -3.41
C ASN A 89 17.21 16.19 -4.77
N ASN A 90 18.11 16.77 -5.56
CA ASN A 90 18.49 16.25 -6.87
C ASN A 90 19.28 14.93 -6.90
N MET A 91 19.55 14.32 -5.74
CA MET A 91 20.18 13.02 -5.59
C MET A 91 19.23 11.97 -5.03
N ASP A 92 17.94 12.31 -4.86
CA ASP A 92 16.94 11.46 -4.22
C ASP A 92 16.52 10.26 -5.08
N GLY A 93 16.54 10.38 -6.40
CA GLY A 93 16.32 9.21 -7.26
C GLY A 93 14.89 8.99 -7.73
N VAL A 94 13.99 9.97 -7.55
CA VAL A 94 12.63 9.95 -8.12
C VAL A 94 12.63 10.62 -9.50
N PRO A 95 12.51 9.85 -10.60
CA PRO A 95 12.64 10.39 -11.95
C PRO A 95 11.53 11.39 -12.27
N ASN A 96 11.87 12.48 -12.95
CA ASN A 96 10.97 13.58 -13.30
C ASN A 96 10.38 14.37 -12.12
N MET A 97 10.77 14.07 -10.88
CA MET A 97 10.49 14.89 -9.69
C MET A 97 11.75 15.57 -9.19
N THR A 98 12.75 14.76 -8.84
CA THR A 98 13.96 15.25 -8.18
C THR A 98 15.15 15.26 -9.14
N TYR A 99 15.19 14.33 -10.10
CA TYR A 99 16.27 14.23 -11.08
C TYR A 99 15.77 13.59 -12.40
N PRO A 100 16.53 13.66 -13.51
CA PRO A 100 16.14 13.01 -14.76
C PRO A 100 16.37 11.49 -14.72
N PRO A 101 15.53 10.66 -15.39
CA PRO A 101 15.74 9.21 -15.42
C PRO A 101 17.10 8.81 -16.02
N ILE A 102 17.65 7.68 -15.56
CA ILE A 102 18.86 7.09 -16.14
C ILE A 102 18.47 6.36 -17.44
N LEU A 103 18.67 7.02 -18.58
CA LEU A 103 18.32 6.47 -19.89
C LEU A 103 19.14 5.21 -20.25
N PRO A 104 18.63 4.35 -21.16
CA PRO A 104 19.36 3.20 -21.71
C PRO A 104 20.79 3.54 -22.15
N GLY A 105 21.75 2.73 -21.68
CA GLY A 105 23.17 2.86 -21.98
C GLY A 105 23.87 4.07 -21.33
N LYS A 106 23.17 4.83 -20.48
CA LYS A 106 23.74 6.01 -19.81
C LYS A 106 24.16 5.69 -18.37
N THR A 107 24.96 6.59 -17.82
CA THR A 107 25.39 6.56 -16.42
C THR A 107 24.98 7.87 -15.75
N PHE A 108 24.40 7.76 -14.57
CA PHE A 108 24.19 8.88 -13.66
C PHE A 108 25.11 8.72 -12.46
N THR A 109 25.64 9.84 -11.95
CA THR A 109 26.52 9.86 -10.79
C THR A 109 25.80 10.56 -9.64
N TYR A 110 25.50 9.79 -8.60
CA TYR A 110 25.03 10.32 -7.33
C TYR A 110 26.22 10.77 -6.50
N GLU A 111 26.19 11.98 -5.95
CA GLU A 111 27.24 12.48 -5.07
C GLU A 111 26.63 13.25 -3.90
N PHE A 112 26.85 12.76 -2.68
CA PHE A 112 26.36 13.40 -1.46
C PHE A 112 27.18 12.97 -0.23
N THR A 113 27.14 13.80 0.82
CA THR A 113 27.79 13.50 2.11
C THR A 113 26.80 12.81 3.04
N LEU A 114 27.22 11.72 3.66
CA LEU A 114 26.43 10.98 4.63
C LEU A 114 26.40 11.72 5.97
N LYS A 115 25.21 12.10 6.42
CA LYS A 115 25.00 12.90 7.66
C LYS A 115 24.34 12.11 8.79
N GLN A 116 24.15 10.82 8.59
CA GLN A 116 23.42 9.94 9.48
C GLN A 116 24.07 8.56 9.50
N ALA A 117 23.81 7.80 10.54
CA ALA A 117 24.17 6.38 10.66
C ALA A 117 22.91 5.50 10.66
N GLY A 118 23.06 4.19 10.45
CA GLY A 118 21.97 3.22 10.56
C GLY A 118 21.85 2.25 9.39
N THR A 119 20.73 1.52 9.37
CA THR A 119 20.37 0.54 8.35
C THR A 119 19.33 1.14 7.41
N TYR A 120 19.70 1.26 6.14
CA TYR A 120 18.90 1.80 5.04
C TYR A 120 18.95 0.84 3.86
N TRP A 121 18.35 1.23 2.75
CA TRP A 121 18.32 0.43 1.54
C TRP A 121 18.16 1.33 0.31
N TYR A 122 18.27 0.74 -0.87
CA TYR A 122 18.09 1.43 -2.13
C TYR A 122 17.31 0.54 -3.10
N HIS A 123 16.50 1.15 -3.96
CA HIS A 123 15.66 0.41 -4.90
C HIS A 123 15.32 1.27 -6.12
N SER A 124 14.74 0.65 -7.15
CA SER A 124 14.25 1.41 -8.30
C SER A 124 13.00 2.19 -7.93
N HIS A 125 12.95 3.45 -8.35
CA HIS A 125 11.77 4.31 -8.32
C HIS A 125 11.21 4.51 -9.75
N THR A 126 11.32 3.48 -10.58
CA THR A 126 10.84 3.49 -11.96
C THR A 126 9.96 2.29 -12.23
N ARG A 127 8.68 2.55 -12.51
CA ARG A 127 7.68 1.54 -12.84
C ARG A 127 7.67 0.41 -11.81
N LEU A 128 7.52 -0.84 -12.25
CA LEU A 128 7.49 -2.04 -11.43
C LEU A 128 8.87 -2.73 -11.30
N GLN A 129 9.97 -2.00 -11.52
CA GLN A 129 11.32 -2.57 -11.54
C GLN A 129 11.76 -3.14 -10.18
N GLU A 130 11.26 -2.60 -9.07
CA GLU A 130 11.52 -3.09 -7.72
C GLU A 130 11.15 -4.56 -7.56
N GLN A 131 9.92 -4.94 -7.94
CA GLN A 131 9.45 -6.33 -7.91
C GLN A 131 10.35 -7.28 -8.72
N ARG A 132 10.96 -6.77 -9.79
CA ARG A 132 11.84 -7.56 -10.68
C ARG A 132 13.23 -7.80 -10.10
N GLY A 133 13.56 -7.29 -8.91
CA GLY A 133 14.83 -7.54 -8.22
C GLY A 133 15.73 -6.33 -8.01
N LEU A 134 15.29 -5.13 -8.39
CA LEU A 134 16.11 -3.92 -8.31
C LEU A 134 16.01 -3.27 -6.92
N TYR A 135 16.63 -3.91 -5.93
CA TYR A 135 16.75 -3.43 -4.54
C TYR A 135 18.01 -3.98 -3.86
N GLY A 136 18.57 -3.24 -2.90
CA GLY A 136 19.76 -3.63 -2.13
C GLY A 136 19.90 -2.89 -0.82
N ALA A 137 20.81 -3.34 0.04
CA ALA A 137 21.01 -2.77 1.37
C ALA A 137 22.05 -1.63 1.38
N PHE A 138 21.83 -0.63 2.22
CA PHE A 138 22.72 0.50 2.44
C PHE A 138 22.97 0.69 3.94
N VAL A 139 24.17 0.39 4.42
CA VAL A 139 24.52 0.49 5.84
C VAL A 139 25.51 1.62 6.04
N ILE A 140 25.20 2.50 7.00
CA ILE A 140 26.10 3.58 7.41
C ILE A 140 26.53 3.32 8.84
N GLU A 141 27.80 3.03 9.03
CA GLU A 141 28.37 2.86 10.37
C GLU A 141 28.56 4.23 11.02
N PRO A 142 28.21 4.41 12.30
CA PRO A 142 28.40 5.68 12.98
C PRO A 142 29.89 5.97 13.14
N LYS A 143 30.22 7.26 13.07
CA LYS A 143 31.59 7.74 13.27
C LYS A 143 32.06 7.49 14.71
N ASP A 144 31.16 7.73 15.67
CA ASP A 144 31.41 7.37 17.06
C ASP A 144 30.93 5.94 17.34
N LYS A 145 31.89 5.00 17.34
CA LYS A 145 31.64 3.59 17.64
C LYS A 145 31.38 3.31 19.12
N SER A 146 31.47 4.31 20.00
CA SER A 146 31.11 4.15 21.41
C SER A 146 29.60 4.12 21.65
N GLU A 147 28.80 4.63 20.70
CA GLU A 147 27.33 4.66 20.79
C GLU A 147 26.65 3.37 20.31
N ILE A 148 27.40 2.47 19.67
CA ILE A 148 26.92 1.18 19.19
C ILE A 148 27.67 0.03 19.86
N ASP A 149 26.93 -0.94 20.39
CA ASP A 149 27.51 -2.22 20.76
C ASP A 149 28.09 -2.87 19.50
N LEU A 150 29.39 -3.18 19.52
CA LEU A 150 30.15 -3.82 18.44
C LEU A 150 29.81 -5.33 18.35
N HIS A 151 28.53 -5.64 18.18
CA HIS A 151 28.08 -6.99 17.89
C HIS A 151 28.38 -7.33 16.42
N PRO A 152 28.81 -8.56 16.11
CA PRO A 152 28.79 -9.06 14.74
C PRO A 152 27.40 -8.85 14.15
N ASP A 153 27.33 -8.30 12.94
CA ASP A 153 26.07 -8.04 12.27
C ASP A 153 25.83 -8.95 11.06
N GLN A 154 24.56 -9.13 10.72
CA GLN A 154 24.10 -9.77 9.49
C GLN A 154 22.99 -8.89 8.90
N VAL A 155 23.14 -8.52 7.63
CA VAL A 155 22.13 -7.75 6.89
C VAL A 155 21.15 -8.72 6.26
N LEU A 156 19.87 -8.55 6.54
CA LEU A 156 18.79 -9.40 6.08
C LEU A 156 17.82 -8.56 5.22
N VAL A 157 17.90 -8.72 3.91
CA VAL A 157 16.93 -8.15 2.98
C VAL A 157 15.81 -9.15 2.75
N LEU A 158 14.63 -8.84 3.27
CA LEU A 158 13.40 -9.59 3.03
C LEU A 158 12.81 -9.16 1.69
N SER A 159 12.36 -10.12 0.90
CA SER A 159 11.68 -9.83 -0.36
C SER A 159 10.62 -10.88 -0.69
N ASP A 160 9.69 -10.50 -1.56
CA ASP A 160 8.75 -11.38 -2.23
C ASP A 160 9.15 -11.63 -3.68
N TRP A 161 8.70 -12.74 -4.25
CA TRP A 161 9.03 -13.17 -5.60
C TRP A 161 7.81 -13.77 -6.29
N THR A 162 7.53 -13.30 -7.50
CA THR A 162 6.56 -13.89 -8.42
C THR A 162 7.27 -14.35 -9.69
N ASN A 163 6.83 -15.47 -10.26
CA ASN A 163 7.23 -15.90 -11.60
C ASN A 163 6.44 -15.16 -12.70
N GLU A 164 5.36 -14.46 -12.34
CA GLU A 164 4.59 -13.64 -13.26
C GLU A 164 5.29 -12.30 -13.54
N SER A 165 5.02 -11.72 -14.71
CA SER A 165 5.46 -10.34 -14.95
C SER A 165 4.69 -9.40 -14.02
N PRO A 166 5.34 -8.38 -13.41
CA PRO A 166 4.64 -7.44 -12.55
C PRO A 166 3.49 -6.70 -13.25
N ASP A 167 3.60 -6.46 -14.56
CA ASP A 167 2.52 -5.88 -15.36
C ASP A 167 1.29 -6.80 -15.43
N THR A 168 1.50 -8.12 -15.54
CA THR A 168 0.41 -9.11 -15.45
C THR A 168 -0.23 -9.13 -14.05
N VAL A 169 0.59 -9.00 -13.00
CA VAL A 169 0.08 -8.89 -11.62
C VAL A 169 -0.82 -7.65 -11.49
N LEU A 170 -0.31 -6.48 -11.89
CA LEU A 170 -1.07 -5.23 -11.84
C LEU A 170 -2.35 -5.29 -12.68
N HIS A 171 -2.29 -5.88 -13.88
CA HIS A 171 -3.45 -6.05 -14.75
C HIS A 171 -4.51 -6.96 -14.09
N THR A 172 -4.10 -8.07 -13.50
CA THR A 172 -4.98 -9.00 -12.77
C THR A 172 -5.66 -8.32 -11.58
N LEU A 173 -4.93 -7.48 -10.84
CA LEU A 173 -5.46 -6.71 -9.72
C LEU A 173 -6.50 -5.67 -10.17
N LYS A 174 -6.20 -4.92 -11.24
CA LYS A 174 -7.13 -3.94 -11.83
C LYS A 174 -8.43 -4.55 -12.34
N ARG A 175 -8.40 -5.83 -12.70
CA ARG A 175 -9.57 -6.61 -13.12
C ARG A 175 -10.49 -7.04 -11.97
N GLY A 176 -10.14 -6.77 -10.71
CA GLY A 176 -10.91 -7.24 -9.55
C GLY A 176 -10.94 -8.76 -9.41
N SER A 177 -9.91 -9.47 -9.90
CA SER A 177 -9.89 -10.93 -9.90
C SER A 177 -9.58 -11.52 -8.52
N GLU A 178 -10.41 -12.47 -8.06
CA GLU A 178 -10.20 -13.24 -6.82
C GLU A 178 -9.02 -14.25 -6.91
N TYR A 179 -8.36 -14.35 -8.06
CA TYR A 179 -7.32 -15.36 -8.32
C TYR A 179 -6.24 -15.43 -7.23
N TYR A 180 -5.72 -14.26 -6.81
CA TYR A 180 -4.67 -14.23 -5.81
C TYR A 180 -5.20 -14.63 -4.42
N SER A 181 -6.36 -14.15 -4.02
CA SER A 181 -7.00 -14.51 -2.75
C SER A 181 -7.31 -16.00 -2.68
N LEU A 182 -7.72 -16.62 -3.80
CA LEU A 182 -7.87 -18.08 -3.92
C LEU A 182 -6.54 -18.82 -3.73
N LYS A 183 -5.48 -18.38 -4.41
CA LYS A 183 -4.14 -18.97 -4.31
C LYS A 183 -3.56 -18.89 -2.89
N LYS A 184 -3.84 -17.81 -2.16
CA LYS A 184 -3.44 -17.61 -0.76
C LYS A 184 -4.36 -18.29 0.25
N GLN A 185 -5.52 -18.81 -0.18
CA GLN A 185 -6.59 -19.29 0.71
C GLN A 185 -7.10 -18.19 1.66
N SER A 186 -7.12 -16.94 1.18
CA SER A 186 -7.57 -15.75 1.91
C SER A 186 -8.89 -15.18 1.40
N ALA A 187 -9.48 -15.76 0.36
CA ALA A 187 -10.79 -15.38 -0.15
C ALA A 187 -11.92 -15.67 0.87
N GLN A 188 -12.83 -14.71 1.02
CA GLN A 188 -13.95 -14.80 1.97
C GLN A 188 -15.21 -15.33 1.28
N SER A 189 -16.07 -16.01 2.04
CA SER A 189 -17.35 -16.50 1.55
C SER A 189 -18.39 -16.64 2.65
N ILE A 190 -19.66 -16.74 2.27
CA ILE A 190 -20.79 -16.96 3.17
C ILE A 190 -20.64 -18.27 3.92
N LEU A 191 -20.33 -19.37 3.22
CA LEU A 191 -20.14 -20.68 3.86
C LEU A 191 -18.89 -20.71 4.75
N GLY A 192 -17.82 -20.02 4.33
CA GLY A 192 -16.63 -19.82 5.16
C GLY A 192 -16.97 -19.09 6.46
N ALA A 193 -17.70 -17.98 6.39
CA ALA A 193 -18.17 -17.24 7.55
C ALA A 193 -19.07 -18.09 8.46
N ALA A 194 -19.99 -18.88 7.88
CA ALA A 194 -20.85 -19.80 8.63
C ALA A 194 -20.06 -20.87 9.38
N SER A 195 -19.03 -21.44 8.75
CA SER A 195 -18.22 -22.51 9.33
C SER A 195 -17.47 -22.09 10.60
N VAL A 196 -17.14 -20.80 10.73
CA VAL A 196 -16.47 -20.21 11.89
C VAL A 196 -17.41 -19.42 12.81
N GLY A 197 -18.72 -19.41 12.52
CA GLY A 197 -19.73 -18.71 13.33
C GLY A 197 -19.75 -17.18 13.19
N MET A 198 -19.25 -16.64 12.07
CA MET A 198 -19.04 -15.20 11.84
C MET A 198 -19.91 -14.61 10.71
N LEU A 199 -21.07 -15.21 10.45
CA LEU A 199 -22.03 -14.66 9.45
C LEU A 199 -22.43 -13.22 9.76
N ARG A 200 -22.56 -12.86 11.05
CA ARG A 200 -22.87 -11.49 11.45
C ARG A 200 -21.80 -10.52 10.98
N ASP A 201 -20.53 -10.85 11.17
CA ASP A 201 -19.40 -10.02 10.74
C ASP A 201 -19.35 -9.87 9.23
N TYR A 202 -19.55 -10.98 8.50
CA TYR A 202 -19.64 -10.97 7.03
C TYR A 202 -20.73 -9.99 6.55
N TYR A 203 -21.97 -10.11 7.05
CA TYR A 203 -23.04 -9.20 6.64
C TYR A 203 -22.90 -7.77 7.18
N THR A 204 -22.22 -7.57 8.32
CA THR A 204 -21.91 -6.22 8.83
C THR A 204 -20.94 -5.50 7.89
N ARG A 205 -19.94 -6.22 7.36
CA ARG A 205 -19.02 -5.72 6.33
C ARG A 205 -19.77 -5.38 5.05
N GLU A 206 -20.60 -6.29 4.54
CA GLU A 206 -21.44 -6.07 3.36
C GLU A 206 -22.32 -4.83 3.52
N LEU A 207 -23.02 -4.69 4.66
CA LEU A 207 -23.85 -3.53 4.98
C LEU A 207 -23.05 -2.23 5.00
N SER A 208 -21.76 -2.30 5.37
CA SER A 208 -20.83 -1.17 5.36
C SER A 208 -20.28 -0.84 3.97
N ARG A 209 -20.79 -1.48 2.92
CA ARG A 209 -20.37 -1.31 1.51
C ARG A 209 -18.88 -1.61 1.31
N MET A 210 -18.37 -2.59 2.05
CA MET A 210 -16.98 -3.02 1.97
C MET A 210 -16.92 -4.38 1.25
N PRO A 211 -16.15 -4.52 0.17
CA PRO A 211 -15.96 -5.81 -0.49
C PRO A 211 -15.20 -6.80 0.43
N PRO A 212 -15.12 -8.09 0.03
CA PRO A 212 -14.22 -9.05 0.66
C PRO A 212 -12.85 -8.48 0.98
N MET A 213 -12.43 -8.60 2.24
CA MET A 213 -11.12 -8.12 2.65
C MET A 213 -10.09 -9.19 2.32
N ASP A 214 -9.04 -8.80 1.60
CA ASP A 214 -7.78 -9.53 1.59
C ASP A 214 -6.77 -8.87 2.54
N ILE A 215 -5.79 -9.65 3.00
CA ILE A 215 -4.75 -9.19 3.93
C ILE A 215 -3.52 -8.67 3.17
N SER A 216 -3.24 -9.27 2.03
CA SER A 216 -2.23 -8.90 1.04
C SER A 216 -2.92 -8.94 -0.31
N ASP A 217 -2.54 -8.13 -1.30
CA ASP A 217 -3.20 -8.21 -2.62
C ASP A 217 -2.67 -9.38 -3.45
N VAL A 218 -1.36 -9.59 -3.42
CA VAL A 218 -0.66 -10.45 -4.37
C VAL A 218 -0.31 -11.79 -3.73
N TYR A 219 -0.48 -12.87 -4.50
CA TYR A 219 0.14 -14.16 -4.20
C TYR A 219 1.57 -14.17 -4.75
N TYR A 220 2.52 -14.61 -3.93
CA TYR A 220 3.91 -14.75 -4.32
C TYR A 220 4.34 -16.23 -4.30
N ASP A 221 5.11 -16.62 -5.32
CA ASP A 221 5.62 -17.99 -5.45
C ASP A 221 6.75 -18.29 -4.44
N ALA A 222 7.50 -17.28 -4.02
CA ALA A 222 8.52 -17.38 -2.98
C ALA A 222 8.60 -16.15 -2.08
N PHE A 223 9.08 -16.38 -0.86
CA PHE A 223 9.58 -15.35 0.03
C PHE A 223 11.05 -15.63 0.29
N LEU A 224 11.87 -14.59 0.37
CA LEU A 224 13.33 -14.71 0.39
C LEU A 224 13.93 -13.87 1.53
N ILE A 225 15.03 -14.38 2.09
CA ILE A 225 16.00 -13.62 2.89
C ILE A 225 17.31 -13.65 2.10
N ASN A 226 17.81 -12.48 1.70
CA ASN A 226 19.04 -12.36 0.91
C ASN A 226 19.04 -13.23 -0.37
N GLY A 227 17.89 -13.29 -1.06
CA GLY A 227 17.74 -14.05 -2.31
C GLY A 227 17.61 -15.56 -2.12
N GLN A 228 17.36 -16.03 -0.90
CA GLN A 228 17.20 -17.46 -0.61
C GLN A 228 15.95 -17.73 0.24
N ARG A 229 15.21 -18.80 -0.08
CA ARG A 229 14.09 -19.28 0.76
C ARG A 229 14.56 -19.75 2.13
N THR A 230 15.70 -20.46 2.13
CA THR A 230 16.35 -20.98 3.33
C THR A 230 17.85 -20.82 3.18
N SER A 231 18.49 -20.22 4.17
CA SER A 231 19.94 -20.06 4.24
C SER A 231 20.46 -20.37 5.64
N THR A 232 21.77 -20.62 5.78
CA THR A 232 22.43 -20.82 7.06
C THR A 232 23.59 -19.86 7.19
N ALA A 233 23.67 -19.14 8.31
CA ALA A 233 24.82 -18.31 8.66
C ALA A 233 25.55 -18.91 9.86
N SER A 234 26.85 -19.16 9.67
CA SER A 234 27.74 -19.57 10.75
C SER A 234 27.96 -18.38 11.67
N VAL A 235 27.55 -18.52 12.93
CA VAL A 235 27.86 -17.54 13.97
C VAL A 235 28.99 -18.07 14.83
N VAL A 236 30.02 -17.23 15.05
CA VAL A 236 31.16 -17.55 15.91
C VAL A 236 30.93 -16.93 17.29
N GLY A 237 30.81 -17.79 18.31
CA GLY A 237 30.67 -17.41 19.72
C GLY A 237 29.23 -17.33 20.23
N ASP A 238 29.09 -17.21 21.56
CA ASP A 238 27.81 -17.15 22.28
C ASP A 238 27.33 -15.71 22.57
N GLY A 239 28.00 -14.71 22.00
CA GLY A 239 27.64 -13.29 22.14
C GLY A 239 26.39 -12.92 21.33
N PRO A 240 25.72 -11.80 21.65
CA PRO A 240 24.63 -11.30 20.83
C PRO A 240 25.09 -11.00 19.40
N VAL A 241 24.23 -11.31 18.43
CA VAL A 241 24.38 -10.97 17.01
C VAL A 241 23.33 -9.93 16.65
N ARG A 242 23.73 -8.90 15.90
CA ARG A 242 22.81 -7.91 15.35
C ARG A 242 22.27 -8.41 14.00
N LEU A 243 20.96 -8.50 13.87
CA LEU A 243 20.30 -8.70 12.59
C LEU A 243 19.75 -7.35 12.13
N ARG A 244 20.25 -6.85 11.00
CA ARG A 244 19.79 -5.62 10.34
C ARG A 244 18.74 -5.99 9.32
N ILE A 245 17.47 -5.91 9.72
CA ILE A 245 16.34 -6.38 8.93
C ILE A 245 15.84 -5.22 8.06
N ILE A 246 15.74 -5.46 6.76
CA ILE A 246 15.20 -4.54 5.76
C ILE A 246 14.04 -5.27 5.08
N ASN A 247 12.85 -4.69 5.07
CA ASN A 247 11.78 -5.21 4.24
C ASN A 247 11.78 -4.51 2.87
N GLY A 248 12.47 -5.10 1.89
CA GLY A 248 12.54 -4.61 0.51
C GLY A 248 11.61 -5.35 -0.44
N SER A 249 10.46 -5.80 0.07
CA SER A 249 9.43 -6.49 -0.70
C SER A 249 8.59 -5.51 -1.51
N ALA A 250 7.99 -5.96 -2.60
CA ALA A 250 7.10 -5.10 -3.38
C ALA A 250 5.77 -4.84 -2.65
N SER A 251 5.20 -5.84 -1.96
CA SER A 251 3.94 -5.64 -1.23
C SER A 251 3.78 -6.50 0.03
N THR A 252 4.78 -7.31 0.39
CA THR A 252 4.67 -8.21 1.54
C THR A 252 5.08 -7.56 2.85
N ILE A 253 4.16 -7.57 3.82
CA ILE A 253 4.43 -7.26 5.23
C ILE A 253 4.74 -8.57 5.96
N PHE A 254 5.80 -8.58 6.77
CA PHE A 254 6.24 -9.80 7.47
C PHE A 254 6.05 -9.72 8.99
N TYR A 255 5.71 -10.85 9.59
CA TYR A 255 6.05 -11.17 10.96
C TYR A 255 7.43 -11.82 11.02
N THR A 256 8.36 -11.22 11.78
CA THR A 256 9.67 -11.82 12.06
C THR A 256 9.71 -12.41 13.46
N GLN A 257 10.36 -13.57 13.59
CA GLN A 257 10.48 -14.33 14.83
C GLN A 257 11.86 -14.99 14.94
N PHE A 258 12.28 -15.28 16.16
CA PHE A 258 13.52 -16.03 16.42
C PHE A 258 13.29 -17.20 17.37
N ALA A 259 13.75 -18.40 16.99
CA ALA A 259 13.55 -19.63 17.75
C ALA A 259 14.27 -19.62 19.11
N GLY A 260 15.32 -18.80 19.24
CA GLY A 260 16.09 -18.65 20.48
C GLY A 260 15.40 -17.84 21.57
N GLY A 261 14.24 -17.23 21.31
CA GLY A 261 13.49 -16.40 22.26
C GLY A 261 13.25 -14.98 21.72
N PRO A 262 12.82 -14.04 22.59
CA PRO A 262 12.50 -12.69 22.16
C PRO A 262 13.71 -11.99 21.57
N MET A 263 13.48 -11.31 20.45
CA MET A 263 14.43 -10.40 19.82
C MET A 263 14.43 -9.08 20.59
N GLU A 264 15.60 -8.47 20.76
CA GLU A 264 15.73 -7.16 21.40
C GLU A 264 15.90 -6.09 20.33
N VAL A 265 14.88 -5.26 20.11
CA VAL A 265 14.91 -4.18 19.11
C VAL A 265 15.76 -3.04 19.66
N VAL A 266 16.73 -2.58 18.87
CA VAL A 266 17.67 -1.50 19.24
C VAL A 266 17.69 -0.33 18.26
N SER A 267 17.19 -0.54 17.04
CA SER A 267 17.03 0.51 16.03
C SER A 267 15.75 0.31 15.22
N ALA A 268 15.14 1.40 14.77
CA ALA A 268 14.03 1.42 13.84
C ALA A 268 14.27 2.52 12.79
N ASP A 269 14.18 2.18 11.50
CA ASP A 269 14.42 3.10 10.36
C ASP A 269 15.78 3.81 10.46
N GLY A 270 16.81 3.08 10.87
CA GLY A 270 18.15 3.61 11.12
C GLY A 270 18.32 4.42 12.41
N GLN A 271 17.25 4.73 13.14
CA GLN A 271 17.27 5.53 14.36
C GLN A 271 17.37 4.64 15.61
N ALA A 272 18.34 4.95 16.48
CA ALA A 272 18.51 4.23 17.74
C ALA A 272 17.32 4.47 18.69
N VAL A 273 16.83 3.39 19.31
CA VAL A 273 15.72 3.43 20.28
C VAL A 273 16.14 2.84 21.61
N GLU A 274 15.39 3.13 22.67
CA GLU A 274 15.54 2.42 23.94
C GLU A 274 15.25 0.92 23.72
N PRO A 275 16.18 0.02 24.11
CA PRO A 275 16.02 -1.40 23.83
C PRO A 275 14.77 -2.01 24.48
N PHE A 276 14.03 -2.80 23.70
CA PHE A 276 12.91 -3.58 24.23
C PHE A 276 12.79 -4.95 23.56
N LYS A 277 12.23 -5.90 24.31
CA LYS A 277 12.07 -7.28 23.86
C LYS A 277 10.73 -7.51 23.16
N ILE A 278 10.76 -8.30 22.09
CA ILE A 278 9.60 -8.69 21.33
C ILE A 278 9.74 -10.11 20.78
N ASP A 279 8.70 -10.93 20.95
CA ASP A 279 8.70 -12.31 20.43
C ASP A 279 8.40 -12.36 18.92
N ARG A 280 7.62 -11.38 18.45
CA ARG A 280 7.20 -11.26 17.06
C ARG A 280 7.06 -9.81 16.67
N LEU A 281 7.84 -9.42 15.67
CA LEU A 281 7.86 -8.07 15.13
C LEU A 281 7.10 -8.05 13.80
N LEU A 282 6.08 -7.20 13.69
CA LEU A 282 5.49 -6.87 12.39
C LEU A 282 6.37 -5.79 11.75
N ILE A 283 6.88 -6.06 10.55
CA ILE A 283 7.70 -5.14 9.76
C ILE A 283 6.98 -4.83 8.44
N GLY A 284 6.56 -3.57 8.27
CA GLY A 284 5.98 -3.06 7.04
C GLY A 284 6.97 -3.04 5.89
N VAL A 285 6.46 -2.94 4.66
CA VAL A 285 7.34 -2.68 3.50
C VAL A 285 8.11 -1.38 3.72
N ALA A 286 9.40 -1.39 3.41
CA ALA A 286 10.33 -0.28 3.55
C ALA A 286 10.63 0.20 4.97
N GLU A 287 10.19 -0.52 6.01
CA GLU A 287 10.72 -0.32 7.35
C GLU A 287 12.05 -1.07 7.52
N THR A 288 12.92 -0.54 8.38
CA THR A 288 14.13 -1.25 8.82
C THR A 288 14.13 -1.39 10.34
N TYR A 289 14.66 -2.52 10.83
CA TYR A 289 14.85 -2.74 12.26
C TYR A 289 16.16 -3.46 12.51
N ASP A 290 16.95 -2.95 13.45
CA ASP A 290 18.07 -3.71 13.99
C ASP A 290 17.65 -4.39 15.28
N VAL A 291 17.85 -5.70 15.33
CA VAL A 291 17.53 -6.52 16.51
C VAL A 291 18.75 -7.29 16.99
N LEU A 292 18.88 -7.45 18.30
CA LEU A 292 19.86 -8.33 18.91
C LEU A 292 19.21 -9.68 19.19
N VAL A 293 19.87 -10.74 18.72
CA VAL A 293 19.51 -12.13 19.00
C VAL A 293 20.67 -12.84 19.67
N LYS A 294 20.37 -13.86 20.47
CA LYS A 294 21.38 -14.66 21.17
C LYS A 294 21.44 -16.07 20.57
N PRO A 295 22.45 -16.38 19.75
CA PRO A 295 22.76 -17.75 19.34
C PRO A 295 23.03 -18.63 20.57
N ARG A 296 23.02 -19.95 20.36
CA ARG A 296 23.38 -20.93 21.40
C ARG A 296 24.35 -21.95 20.81
N SER A 297 25.50 -22.14 21.43
CA SER A 297 26.45 -23.18 21.04
C SER A 297 25.77 -24.55 20.92
N GLY A 298 25.98 -25.23 19.79
CA GLY A 298 25.43 -26.56 19.50
C GLY A 298 23.99 -26.58 18.96
N GLU A 299 23.34 -25.42 18.83
CA GLU A 299 22.02 -25.29 18.20
C GLU A 299 22.12 -24.48 16.89
N SER A 300 21.24 -24.78 15.94
CA SER A 300 20.98 -23.95 14.76
C SER A 300 19.58 -23.37 14.88
N LEU A 301 19.49 -22.08 15.22
CA LEU A 301 18.24 -21.42 15.59
C LEU A 301 17.65 -20.68 14.38
N GLU A 302 16.38 -20.94 14.08
CA GLU A 302 15.69 -20.27 12.98
C GLU A 302 15.34 -18.83 13.33
N PHE A 303 15.79 -17.88 12.51
CA PHE A 303 15.11 -16.61 12.29
C PHE A 303 14.15 -16.79 11.10
N ARG A 304 12.86 -16.52 11.31
CA ARG A 304 11.80 -16.72 10.30
C ARG A 304 11.13 -15.39 9.97
N ALA A 305 10.96 -15.13 8.68
CA ALA A 305 10.06 -14.11 8.16
C ALA A 305 8.83 -14.81 7.56
N THR A 306 7.65 -14.53 8.11
CA THR A 306 6.38 -15.10 7.66
C THR A 306 5.48 -13.97 7.19
N PRO A 307 4.99 -13.95 5.95
CA PRO A 307 4.01 -12.97 5.48
C PRO A 307 2.84 -12.85 6.45
N HIS A 308 2.27 -11.66 6.61
CA HIS A 308 1.19 -11.44 7.57
C HIS A 308 -0.13 -12.16 7.21
N ASP A 309 -0.27 -12.62 5.97
CA ASP A 309 -1.37 -13.50 5.51
C ASP A 309 -1.10 -14.99 5.78
N ASN A 310 0.12 -15.34 6.22
CA ASN A 310 0.60 -16.70 6.49
C ASN A 310 0.74 -17.61 5.25
N SER A 311 0.82 -17.03 4.04
CA SER A 311 0.88 -17.76 2.77
C SER A 311 2.20 -18.51 2.51
N GLY A 312 3.26 -18.25 3.28
CA GLY A 312 4.57 -18.89 3.12
C GLY A 312 5.55 -18.50 4.21
N LYS A 313 6.85 -18.65 3.97
CA LYS A 313 7.93 -18.18 4.86
C LYS A 313 9.28 -18.15 4.17
N ALA A 314 10.21 -17.40 4.75
CA ALA A 314 11.64 -17.46 4.49
C ALA A 314 12.41 -17.64 5.80
N SER A 315 13.52 -18.39 5.77
CA SER A 315 14.24 -18.81 6.98
C SER A 315 15.74 -18.56 6.87
N LEU A 316 16.32 -17.98 7.91
CA LEU A 316 17.76 -17.95 8.16
C LEU A 316 18.08 -18.79 9.39
N TRP A 317 18.95 -19.77 9.24
CA TRP A 317 19.41 -20.61 10.34
C TRP A 317 20.72 -20.05 10.91
N LEU A 318 20.69 -19.65 12.18
CA LEU A 318 21.84 -19.06 12.88
C LEU A 318 22.53 -20.14 13.73
N GLY A 319 23.79 -20.43 13.41
CA GLY A 319 24.60 -21.42 14.11
C GLY A 319 24.64 -22.80 13.45
N LEU A 320 25.54 -23.65 13.95
CA LEU A 320 25.78 -25.01 13.47
C LEU A 320 25.42 -25.99 14.59
N GLY A 321 24.50 -26.92 14.33
CA GLY A 321 24.04 -27.89 15.32
C GLY A 321 22.58 -28.31 15.13
N ASP A 322 21.94 -28.73 16.22
CA ASP A 322 20.56 -29.22 16.19
C ASP A 322 19.60 -28.10 15.78
N GLN A 323 18.83 -28.33 14.71
CA GLN A 323 17.91 -27.35 14.17
C GLN A 323 16.69 -27.17 15.08
N ARG A 324 16.45 -25.91 15.46
CA ARG A 324 15.24 -25.52 16.18
C ARG A 324 14.47 -24.45 15.41
N ALA A 325 13.29 -24.83 14.96
CA ALA A 325 12.38 -23.97 14.22
C ALA A 325 11.58 -23.03 15.14
N CYS A 326 11.14 -21.89 14.57
CA CYS A 326 10.11 -21.04 15.16
C CYS A 326 8.76 -21.78 15.21
N PRO A 327 7.91 -21.49 16.22
CA PRO A 327 6.51 -21.93 16.22
C PRO A 327 5.77 -21.40 15.00
N ASP A 328 4.87 -22.21 14.44
CA ASP A 328 4.04 -21.81 13.30
C ASP A 328 3.00 -20.76 13.70
N LEU A 329 2.66 -19.90 12.74
CA LEU A 329 1.65 -18.88 12.93
C LEU A 329 0.26 -19.45 12.64
N PRO A 330 -0.77 -19.09 13.42
CA PRO A 330 -2.13 -19.40 13.06
C PRO A 330 -2.53 -18.60 11.81
N TRP A 331 -3.35 -19.24 10.98
CA TRP A 331 -4.01 -18.56 9.86
C TRP A 331 -4.82 -17.35 10.34
N PRO A 332 -4.92 -16.29 9.52
CA PRO A 332 -5.76 -15.15 9.84
C PRO A 332 -7.20 -15.57 10.04
N ASN A 333 -7.88 -14.91 10.97
CA ASN A 333 -9.32 -14.85 10.88
C ASN A 333 -9.71 -13.75 9.88
N LEU A 334 -10.13 -14.15 8.68
CA LEU A 334 -10.52 -13.26 7.59
C LEU A 334 -11.85 -12.54 7.90
N TYR A 335 -12.68 -13.15 8.74
CA TYR A 335 -14.03 -12.68 9.08
C TYR A 335 -14.07 -11.84 10.35
N GLU A 336 -12.96 -11.74 11.10
CA GLU A 336 -12.87 -10.89 12.29
C GLU A 336 -12.90 -9.42 11.88
N SER A 337 -14.13 -8.96 11.67
CA SER A 337 -14.48 -7.58 11.42
C SER A 337 -14.50 -6.79 12.73
N MET A 338 -14.47 -5.47 12.59
CA MET A 338 -14.25 -4.52 13.67
C MET A 338 -15.29 -4.67 14.78
N HIS A 339 -14.89 -5.21 15.93
CA HIS A 339 -15.69 -5.15 17.16
C HIS A 339 -15.94 -3.69 17.55
N GLY A 340 -17.13 -3.17 17.26
CA GLY A 340 -17.49 -1.77 17.54
C GLY A 340 -18.67 -1.22 16.74
N PHE A 341 -19.08 -1.89 15.66
CA PHE A 341 -20.28 -1.51 14.91
C PHE A 341 -21.56 -1.81 15.68
N SER A 342 -22.27 -0.75 16.08
CA SER A 342 -23.67 -0.81 16.51
C SER A 342 -24.56 -0.55 15.28
N TRP A 343 -25.78 -1.10 15.27
CA TRP A 343 -26.77 -0.78 14.22
C TRP A 343 -27.00 0.73 14.08
N GLY A 344 -26.84 1.52 15.16
CA GLY A 344 -26.95 2.98 15.14
C GLY A 344 -25.79 3.69 14.40
N SER A 345 -24.56 3.18 14.49
CA SER A 345 -23.44 3.73 13.72
C SER A 345 -23.48 3.34 12.24
N LEU A 346 -24.23 2.29 11.91
CA LEU A 346 -24.46 1.80 10.54
C LEU A 346 -25.36 2.75 9.73
N PHE A 347 -26.39 3.32 10.37
CA PHE A 347 -27.30 4.29 9.73
C PHE A 347 -26.74 5.71 9.64
N ALA A 348 -25.72 6.05 10.43
CA ALA A 348 -24.95 7.29 10.28
C ALA A 348 -24.14 7.34 8.97
N VAL A 349 -23.95 6.20 8.30
CA VAL A 349 -23.25 6.06 7.00
C VAL A 349 -24.22 6.00 5.80
N THR A 350 -25.48 6.41 6.02
CA THR A 350 -26.49 6.56 4.95
C THR A 350 -26.49 8.00 4.42
N PRO A 351 -27.11 8.28 3.25
CA PRO A 351 -27.33 9.65 2.79
C PRO A 351 -28.03 10.52 3.85
N TRP A 352 -28.85 9.95 4.73
CA TRP A 352 -29.53 10.67 5.81
C TRP A 352 -28.63 11.03 7.00
N GLY A 353 -27.63 10.21 7.33
CA GLY A 353 -26.57 10.57 8.28
C GLY A 353 -25.62 11.65 7.73
N ALA A 354 -25.42 11.65 6.40
CA ALA A 354 -24.74 12.72 5.68
C ALA A 354 -25.57 14.02 5.55
N MET A 355 -26.88 13.99 5.84
CA MET A 355 -27.78 15.15 5.82
C MET A 355 -27.96 15.85 7.18
N GLY A 356 -27.24 15.43 8.23
CA GLY A 356 -26.98 16.28 9.42
C GLY A 356 -28.19 16.70 10.27
N MET A 357 -29.17 15.83 10.51
CA MET A 357 -30.15 16.08 11.58
C MET A 357 -29.60 15.67 12.95
N SER A 358 -29.86 16.49 13.98
CA SER A 358 -29.46 16.20 15.36
C SER A 358 -30.28 15.07 15.97
N ASP A 359 -29.63 14.19 16.75
CA ASP A 359 -30.22 13.14 17.59
C ASP A 359 -31.06 13.71 18.74
N SER A 360 -32.14 14.42 18.43
CA SER A 360 -33.11 14.92 19.40
C SER A 360 -34.51 14.41 19.10
N SER A 361 -34.67 13.09 19.07
CA SER A 361 -35.92 12.42 19.43
C SER A 361 -35.75 10.90 19.33
N MET A 362 -35.54 10.24 20.47
CA MET A 362 -36.00 8.88 20.80
C MET A 362 -35.51 8.55 22.22
N SER A 363 -36.01 9.28 23.21
CA SER A 363 -36.07 8.80 24.60
C SER A 363 -37.51 8.41 24.88
N MET A 364 -37.79 7.11 24.91
CA MET A 364 -38.95 6.58 25.61
C MET A 364 -38.72 6.81 27.11
N GLU A 365 -39.67 7.49 27.73
CA GLU A 365 -39.70 7.89 29.14
C GLU A 365 -39.50 6.72 30.12
N HIS A 366 -38.76 6.98 31.20
CA HIS A 366 -39.22 6.68 32.56
C HIS A 366 -38.43 7.50 33.61
N ASP A 367 -39.16 8.44 34.23
CA ASP A 367 -39.14 8.95 35.61
C ASP A 367 -37.88 9.52 36.31
N MET A 368 -37.96 10.85 36.51
CA MET A 368 -37.87 11.67 37.74
C MET A 368 -36.73 11.49 38.79
N HIS A 369 -35.84 12.50 38.91
CA HIS A 369 -35.82 13.56 39.96
C HIS A 369 -34.41 14.20 40.17
N GLY A 370 -34.37 15.56 40.22
CA GLY A 370 -33.51 16.33 41.16
C GLY A 370 -32.14 16.89 40.68
N PRO A 371 -31.90 18.22 40.73
CA PRO A 371 -30.72 18.86 40.12
C PRO A 371 -29.62 19.25 41.13
N HIS A 372 -28.34 19.26 40.72
CA HIS A 372 -27.31 20.14 41.30
C HIS A 372 -26.16 20.47 40.33
N HIS A 373 -25.76 21.76 40.40
CA HIS A 373 -24.78 22.51 39.64
C HIS A 373 -23.34 21.95 39.58
N ALA A 374 -22.61 22.24 38.48
CA ALA A 374 -21.47 23.19 38.48
C ALA A 374 -20.86 23.36 37.07
N MET A 375 -20.52 24.61 36.75
CA MET A 375 -19.99 25.10 35.48
C MET A 375 -18.51 24.74 35.27
N MET A 376 -18.10 24.53 34.01
CA MET A 376 -16.80 24.99 33.51
C MET A 376 -16.91 25.46 32.06
N GLN A 377 -16.35 26.65 31.82
CA GLN A 377 -16.36 27.42 30.58
C GLN A 377 -15.67 26.69 29.43
N LYS A 378 -16.32 26.68 28.27
CA LYS A 378 -15.73 26.30 26.98
C LYS A 378 -15.40 27.59 26.22
N GLN A 379 -14.13 27.81 25.93
CA GLN A 379 -13.67 28.85 25.00
C GLN A 379 -14.17 28.53 23.59
N SER A 380 -14.86 29.49 23.00
CA SER A 380 -15.37 29.51 21.63
C SER A 380 -14.28 29.87 20.62
N SER A 381 -14.14 29.05 19.58
CA SER A 381 -13.45 29.41 18.33
C SER A 381 -14.47 29.90 17.29
N PRO A 382 -14.06 30.72 16.30
CA PRO A 382 -14.97 31.60 15.56
C PRO A 382 -15.82 30.88 14.52
N GLU A 383 -17.06 31.35 14.38
CA GLU A 383 -17.97 31.03 13.29
C GLU A 383 -17.41 31.51 11.94
N GLY A 384 -17.31 30.61 10.96
CA GLY A 384 -16.98 30.89 9.57
C GLY A 384 -17.89 30.07 8.66
N GLY A 385 -18.57 30.75 7.73
CA GLY A 385 -19.78 30.28 7.05
C GLY A 385 -19.69 28.95 6.30
N SER A 386 -20.73 28.13 6.49
CA SER A 386 -20.93 26.86 5.81
C SER A 386 -21.36 27.06 4.36
N THR A 387 -20.46 26.81 3.42
CA THR A 387 -20.81 26.48 2.03
C THR A 387 -21.16 25.00 1.91
N TRP A 388 -22.06 24.65 0.98
CA TRP A 388 -22.51 23.29 0.66
C TRP A 388 -21.40 22.22 0.49
N LEU A 389 -20.15 22.64 0.21
CA LEU A 389 -18.97 21.77 0.10
C LEU A 389 -18.46 21.20 1.44
N GLY A 390 -18.85 21.76 2.59
CA GLY A 390 -18.50 21.23 3.92
C GLY A 390 -19.28 19.99 4.34
N LEU A 391 -20.27 19.55 3.55
CA LEU A 391 -21.08 18.35 3.82
C LEU A 391 -20.34 17.02 3.56
N LEU A 392 -19.21 17.04 2.86
CA LEU A 392 -18.44 15.83 2.51
C LEU A 392 -17.39 15.42 3.56
N SER A 393 -17.21 16.21 4.64
CA SER A 393 -16.06 16.11 5.54
C SER A 393 -16.34 15.50 6.92
N ASN A 394 -17.50 14.88 7.16
CA ASN A 394 -17.76 14.26 8.47
C ASN A 394 -17.04 12.92 8.61
N ASP A 395 -15.89 13.03 9.29
CA ASP A 395 -14.87 12.04 9.64
C ASP A 395 -15.42 10.96 10.59
N VAL A 396 -16.09 9.95 10.04
CA VAL A 396 -16.52 8.74 10.78
C VAL A 396 -15.32 8.08 11.45
N SER A 397 -14.14 8.17 10.83
CA SER A 397 -12.88 7.56 11.23
C SER A 397 -12.13 8.20 12.41
N ALA A 398 -12.58 9.36 12.90
CA ALA A 398 -12.07 9.97 14.13
C ALA A 398 -12.56 9.28 15.43
N HIS A 399 -13.47 8.30 15.32
CA HIS A 399 -13.97 7.56 16.48
C HIS A 399 -12.94 6.51 16.95
N LYS A 400 -12.45 6.64 18.19
CA LYS A 400 -11.56 5.68 18.89
C LYS A 400 -12.03 4.22 18.87
N SER A 401 -13.30 3.96 18.57
CA SER A 401 -13.89 2.62 18.52
C SER A 401 -13.66 1.88 17.19
N LEU A 402 -13.00 2.50 16.19
CA LEU A 402 -12.84 1.91 14.86
C LEU A 402 -11.54 1.13 14.68
N SER A 403 -10.51 1.32 15.50
CA SER A 403 -9.28 0.53 15.35
C SER A 403 -9.52 -0.94 15.68
N ARG A 404 -9.15 -1.85 14.77
CA ARG A 404 -9.13 -3.30 15.04
C ARG A 404 -8.33 -3.57 16.32
N ARG A 405 -8.89 -4.32 17.26
CA ARG A 405 -8.13 -4.72 18.45
C ARG A 405 -7.03 -5.70 18.04
N SER A 406 -5.79 -5.36 18.36
CA SER A 406 -4.64 -6.26 18.24
C SER A 406 -4.91 -7.58 18.99
N SER A 407 -4.73 -8.71 18.33
CA SER A 407 -4.76 -10.02 18.97
C SER A 407 -3.35 -10.43 19.38
N LYS A 408 -3.20 -11.23 20.45
CA LYS A 408 -1.90 -11.77 20.86
C LYS A 408 -1.22 -12.59 19.75
N SER A 409 -2.03 -13.22 18.88
CA SER A 409 -1.55 -14.02 17.77
C SER A 409 -1.22 -13.20 16.53
N ARG A 410 -1.57 -11.91 16.46
CA ARG A 410 -1.29 -11.00 15.34
C ARG A 410 -1.04 -9.60 15.91
N PRO A 411 0.17 -9.36 16.47
CA PRO A 411 0.50 -8.06 17.04
C PRO A 411 0.50 -6.99 15.94
N GLU A 412 0.13 -5.79 16.33
CA GLU A 412 0.21 -4.58 15.50
C GLU A 412 1.66 -4.08 15.43
N PRO A 413 1.99 -3.10 14.56
CA PRO A 413 3.32 -2.49 14.51
C PRO A 413 3.80 -2.02 15.89
N PRO A 414 5.10 -2.09 16.20
CA PRO A 414 5.62 -1.91 17.56
C PRO A 414 5.68 -0.45 18.03
N TYR A 415 5.00 0.49 17.37
CA TYR A 415 5.17 1.94 17.59
C TYR A 415 4.89 2.39 19.02
N GLU A 416 3.98 1.74 19.73
CA GLU A 416 3.70 2.00 21.16
C GLU A 416 4.82 1.59 22.12
N LYS A 417 5.76 0.75 21.65
CA LYS A 417 6.95 0.31 22.41
C LYS A 417 8.20 1.12 22.05
N LEU A 418 8.21 1.78 20.89
CA LEU A 418 9.34 2.59 20.45
C LEU A 418 9.48 3.86 21.29
N ILE A 419 10.68 4.10 21.81
CA ILE A 419 11.08 5.30 22.55
C ILE A 419 12.41 5.77 21.95
N ALA A 420 12.48 7.02 21.52
CA ALA A 420 13.74 7.61 21.06
C ALA A 420 14.73 7.75 22.22
N LYS A 421 16.02 7.47 21.99
CA LYS A 421 17.08 7.70 23.00
C LYS A 421 17.29 9.17 23.35
N HIS A 422 16.94 10.05 22.42
CA HIS A 422 17.07 11.49 22.58
C HIS A 422 15.70 12.16 22.44
N ARG A 423 15.56 13.34 23.05
CA ARG A 423 14.35 14.14 22.94
C ARG A 423 14.15 14.56 21.48
N THR A 424 13.04 14.17 20.88
CA THR A 424 12.72 14.48 19.47
C THR A 424 11.78 15.68 19.33
N LYS A 425 11.25 16.21 20.44
CA LYS A 425 10.33 17.34 20.40
C LYS A 425 10.91 18.60 19.79
N PHE A 426 10.22 19.13 18.79
CA PHE A 426 10.51 20.42 18.18
C PHE A 426 10.31 21.58 19.17
N SER A 427 10.98 22.70 18.90
CA SER A 427 10.86 23.92 19.72
C SER A 427 9.39 24.37 19.82
N PRO A 428 8.90 24.75 21.02
CA PRO A 428 7.53 25.25 21.19
C PRO A 428 7.27 26.57 20.46
N GLU A 429 8.31 27.26 20.00
CA GLU A 429 8.20 28.50 19.22
C GLU A 429 7.83 28.24 17.75
N LYS A 430 8.03 27.00 17.26
CA LYS A 430 7.68 26.65 15.88
C LYS A 430 6.18 26.50 15.71
N ILE A 431 5.68 27.03 14.61
CA ILE A 431 4.28 26.88 14.22
C ILE A 431 4.09 25.44 13.74
N VAL A 432 3.15 24.73 14.36
CA VAL A 432 2.71 23.40 13.91
C VAL A 432 1.50 23.57 13.00
N ARG A 433 1.64 23.17 11.73
CA ARG A 433 0.54 23.14 10.77
C ARG A 433 0.02 21.72 10.62
N GLU A 434 -1.23 21.52 11.01
CA GLU A 434 -1.91 20.23 10.90
C GLU A 434 -2.56 20.08 9.52
N LEU A 435 -2.28 18.95 8.88
CA LEU A 435 -2.87 18.53 7.61
C LEU A 435 -3.50 17.15 7.82
N ARG A 436 -4.78 17.04 7.47
CA ARG A 436 -5.53 15.79 7.57
C ARG A 436 -5.52 15.10 6.23
N LEU A 437 -5.11 13.83 6.23
CA LEU A 437 -4.98 13.01 5.04
C LEU A 437 -5.84 11.76 5.21
N THR A 438 -6.70 11.45 4.25
CA THR A 438 -7.40 10.16 4.18
C THR A 438 -6.66 9.22 3.24
N LEU A 439 -6.45 7.99 3.67
CA LEU A 439 -5.98 6.91 2.80
C LEU A 439 -7.24 6.15 2.34
N ASP A 440 -7.55 6.29 1.06
CA ASP A 440 -8.75 5.75 0.43
C ASP A 440 -8.38 4.69 -0.61
N GLY A 441 -9.33 3.82 -0.94
CA GLY A 441 -9.14 2.76 -1.92
C GLY A 441 -10.46 2.31 -2.53
N ASP A 442 -10.36 1.91 -3.79
CA ASP A 442 -11.40 1.28 -4.57
C ASP A 442 -10.87 -0.07 -5.05
N MET A 443 -11.30 -1.15 -4.37
CA MET A 443 -10.82 -2.51 -4.66
C MET A 443 -11.38 -3.04 -5.98
N GLU A 444 -12.54 -2.56 -6.42
CA GLU A 444 -13.21 -3.02 -7.65
C GLU A 444 -12.38 -2.59 -8.87
N ARG A 445 -11.91 -1.34 -8.87
CA ARG A 445 -11.07 -0.78 -9.95
C ARG A 445 -9.57 -0.82 -9.65
N TYR A 446 -9.21 -1.29 -8.45
CA TYR A 446 -7.88 -1.25 -7.89
C TYR A 446 -7.22 0.13 -8.02
N VAL A 447 -7.90 1.17 -7.51
CA VAL A 447 -7.41 2.55 -7.48
C VAL A 447 -7.19 2.98 -6.04
N TRP A 448 -6.00 3.52 -5.76
CA TRP A 448 -5.56 3.84 -4.41
C TRP A 448 -5.23 5.32 -4.32
N MET A 449 -5.67 5.99 -3.25
CA MET A 449 -5.78 7.45 -3.23
C MET A 449 -5.37 8.05 -1.89
N ILE A 450 -4.89 9.30 -1.93
CA ILE A 450 -4.75 10.17 -0.76
C ILE A 450 -5.74 11.32 -0.94
N ASN A 451 -6.63 11.53 0.04
CA ASN A 451 -7.70 12.54 -0.03
C ASN A 451 -8.63 12.36 -1.25
N ASN A 452 -9.02 11.11 -1.53
CA ASN A 452 -9.82 10.75 -2.72
C ASN A 452 -9.24 11.30 -4.04
N LYS A 453 -7.91 11.43 -4.14
CA LYS A 453 -7.19 11.81 -5.35
C LYS A 453 -6.02 10.87 -5.57
N THR A 454 -5.81 10.47 -6.82
CA THR A 454 -4.56 9.82 -7.23
C THR A 454 -3.45 10.87 -7.39
N MET A 455 -2.21 10.42 -7.56
CA MET A 455 -1.08 11.29 -7.89
C MET A 455 -1.33 12.12 -9.17
N SER A 456 -2.02 11.56 -10.17
CA SER A 456 -2.32 12.26 -11.42
C SER A 456 -3.33 13.39 -11.27
N GLU A 457 -4.21 13.31 -10.28
CA GLU A 457 -5.22 14.33 -9.95
C GLU A 457 -4.77 15.33 -8.89
N SER A 458 -3.73 14.98 -8.13
CA SER A 458 -3.24 15.80 -7.03
C SER A 458 -2.31 16.90 -7.53
N ASP A 459 -2.42 18.08 -6.93
CA ASP A 459 -1.45 19.14 -7.11
C ASP A 459 -0.17 18.78 -6.33
N SER A 460 -0.02 19.35 -5.14
CA SER A 460 1.04 19.05 -4.18
C SER A 460 0.58 19.45 -2.79
N ILE A 461 1.13 18.80 -1.77
CA ILE A 461 1.02 19.24 -0.38
C ILE A 461 1.99 20.42 -0.21
N LEU A 462 1.46 21.64 -0.27
CA LEU A 462 2.25 22.86 -0.11
C LEU A 462 2.70 23.03 1.35
N ILE A 463 4.00 23.14 1.58
CA ILE A 463 4.63 23.37 2.89
C ILE A 463 5.57 24.57 2.88
N ARG A 464 5.79 25.18 4.04
CA ARG A 464 6.69 26.33 4.19
C ARG A 464 7.93 25.91 4.95
N LYS A 465 9.07 26.44 4.55
CA LYS A 465 10.32 26.25 5.27
C LYS A 465 10.20 26.68 6.74
N ASP A 466 10.88 25.94 7.61
CA ASP A 466 11.01 26.16 9.05
C ASP A 466 9.72 25.93 9.87
N GLU A 467 8.62 25.51 9.23
CA GLU A 467 7.41 25.08 9.94
C GLU A 467 7.50 23.62 10.39
N VAL A 468 6.71 23.25 11.39
CA VAL A 468 6.49 21.83 11.73
C VAL A 468 5.20 21.40 11.05
N VAL A 469 5.29 20.39 10.19
CA VAL A 469 4.13 19.84 9.48
C VAL A 469 3.68 18.59 10.22
N ARG A 470 2.39 18.55 10.58
CA ARG A 470 1.76 17.39 11.21
C ARG A 470 0.79 16.73 10.23
N PHE A 471 1.09 15.52 9.79
CA PHE A 471 0.14 14.71 9.03
C PHE A 471 -0.68 13.84 9.99
N VAL A 472 -1.99 14.05 9.98
CA VAL A 472 -2.97 13.18 10.63
C VAL A 472 -3.53 12.27 9.54
N MET A 473 -3.00 11.06 9.46
CA MET A 473 -3.34 10.09 8.41
C MET A 473 -4.40 9.13 8.91
N THR A 474 -5.53 9.10 8.22
CA THR A 474 -6.68 8.30 8.57
C THR A 474 -6.93 7.26 7.50
N ASN A 475 -6.68 6.00 7.82
CA ASN A 475 -6.89 4.89 6.91
C ASN A 475 -8.37 4.50 6.89
N ARG A 476 -9.04 4.67 5.75
CA ARG A 476 -10.45 4.32 5.55
C ARG A 476 -10.63 2.99 4.83
N THR A 477 -9.54 2.26 4.66
CA THR A 477 -9.48 0.96 3.99
C THR A 477 -9.25 -0.16 5.02
N MET A 478 -9.44 -1.39 4.57
CA MET A 478 -9.20 -2.58 5.38
C MET A 478 -7.77 -3.12 5.28
N MET A 479 -6.88 -2.42 4.56
CA MET A 479 -5.50 -2.84 4.32
C MET A 479 -4.52 -1.97 5.09
N TYR A 480 -3.35 -2.53 5.40
CA TYR A 480 -2.23 -1.77 5.96
C TYR A 480 -1.58 -0.93 4.85
N HIS A 481 -1.23 0.32 5.17
CA HIS A 481 -0.50 1.19 4.24
C HIS A 481 0.80 1.68 4.89
N PRO A 482 1.97 1.13 4.51
CA PRO A 482 3.28 1.69 4.87
C PRO A 482 3.49 3.02 4.16
N MET A 483 3.28 4.14 4.84
CA MET A 483 3.45 5.48 4.28
C MET A 483 4.89 5.95 4.46
N HIS A 484 5.54 6.32 3.36
CA HIS A 484 6.92 6.79 3.31
C HIS A 484 6.98 8.25 2.85
N LEU A 485 7.82 9.05 3.52
CA LEU A 485 8.15 10.42 3.12
C LEU A 485 9.65 10.52 2.83
N HIS A 486 10.00 10.97 1.63
CA HIS A 486 11.37 11.19 1.23
C HIS A 486 11.99 12.41 1.93
N GLY A 487 13.32 12.42 2.04
CA GLY A 487 14.12 13.57 2.48
C GLY A 487 13.98 13.97 3.95
N HIS A 488 13.10 13.32 4.72
CA HIS A 488 12.81 13.69 6.10
C HIS A 488 12.72 12.46 6.99
N PHE A 489 13.19 12.60 8.23
CA PHE A 489 12.68 11.81 9.33
C PHE A 489 11.48 12.51 9.93
N PHE A 490 10.45 11.75 10.27
CA PHE A 490 9.29 12.23 11.00
C PHE A 490 9.17 11.51 12.34
N ARG A 491 8.59 12.20 13.31
CA ARG A 491 8.22 11.68 14.61
C ARG A 491 6.91 10.94 14.48
N VAL A 492 6.86 9.66 14.85
CA VAL A 492 5.60 8.93 14.97
C VAL A 492 5.04 9.18 16.36
N LEU A 493 4.01 10.04 16.46
CA LEU A 493 3.48 10.45 17.74
C LEU A 493 2.85 9.27 18.47
N ASN A 494 3.32 9.02 19.69
CA ASN A 494 2.87 7.93 20.54
C ASN A 494 2.78 8.40 22.01
N LYS A 495 2.45 7.48 22.93
CA LYS A 495 2.30 7.79 24.36
C LYS A 495 3.55 8.38 25.05
N HIS A 496 4.73 8.30 24.43
CA HIS A 496 6.00 8.76 25.01
C HIS A 496 6.31 10.24 24.71
N GLY A 497 5.43 10.94 23.98
CA GLY A 497 5.41 12.39 23.83
C GLY A 497 6.74 12.98 23.35
N ASP A 498 7.48 13.62 24.25
CA ASP A 498 8.76 14.27 23.95
C ASP A 498 9.83 13.31 23.39
N TYR A 499 9.65 12.00 23.58
CA TYR A 499 10.53 10.90 23.14
C TYR A 499 9.87 9.97 22.11
N SER A 500 8.85 10.43 21.39
CA SER A 500 8.33 9.70 20.24
C SER A 500 9.43 9.40 19.21
N PRO A 501 9.46 8.19 18.61
CA PRO A 501 10.53 7.74 17.73
C PRO A 501 10.58 8.55 16.43
N LEU A 502 11.79 8.70 15.87
CA LEU A 502 11.98 9.14 14.50
C LEU A 502 11.94 7.93 13.56
N LYS A 503 11.24 8.08 12.43
CA LYS A 503 11.08 7.08 11.37
C LYS A 503 11.02 7.78 10.02
N HIS A 504 11.18 7.03 8.94
CA HIS A 504 10.95 7.51 7.57
C HIS A 504 9.80 6.76 6.89
N THR A 505 9.39 5.61 7.43
CA THR A 505 8.23 4.84 6.94
C THR A 505 7.33 4.49 8.13
N VAL A 506 6.01 4.62 7.99
CA VAL A 506 5.06 4.24 9.05
C VAL A 506 3.86 3.48 8.50
N VAL A 507 3.58 2.34 9.09
CA VAL A 507 2.43 1.51 8.76
C VAL A 507 1.17 2.10 9.39
N VAL A 508 0.23 2.54 8.56
CA VAL A 508 -1.10 2.97 9.01
C VAL A 508 -2.03 1.75 8.97
N ALA A 509 -2.41 1.26 10.14
CA ALA A 509 -3.23 0.06 10.27
C ALA A 509 -4.66 0.28 9.72
N PRO A 510 -5.37 -0.78 9.31
CA PRO A 510 -6.75 -0.71 8.85
C PRO A 510 -7.65 0.08 9.80
N MET A 511 -8.46 0.99 9.26
CA MET A 511 -9.47 1.74 10.02
C MET A 511 -8.92 2.46 11.25
N SER A 512 -7.66 2.91 11.17
CA SER A 512 -6.95 3.59 12.24
C SER A 512 -6.46 4.96 11.81
N THR A 513 -6.07 5.78 12.79
CA THR A 513 -5.41 7.06 12.55
C THR A 513 -4.01 7.02 13.14
N THR A 514 -3.02 7.39 12.33
CA THR A 514 -1.62 7.55 12.73
C THR A 514 -1.22 8.99 12.51
N VAL A 515 -0.50 9.58 13.46
CA VAL A 515 -0.06 10.97 13.39
C VAL A 515 1.46 11.04 13.33
N ILE A 516 1.98 11.76 12.34
CA ILE A 516 3.41 12.05 12.22
C ILE A 516 3.69 13.54 12.22
N GLU A 517 4.87 13.93 12.69
CA GLU A 517 5.36 15.31 12.65
C GLU A 517 6.78 15.37 12.08
N PHE A 518 7.03 16.24 11.11
CA PHE A 518 8.38 16.55 10.65
C PHE A 518 8.60 18.05 10.58
N GLU A 519 9.85 18.44 10.66
CA GLU A 519 10.27 19.81 10.41
C GLU A 519 10.51 20.00 8.92
N ALA A 520 10.04 21.10 8.36
CA ALA A 520 10.28 21.46 6.99
C ALA A 520 11.63 22.19 6.84
N ASP A 521 12.74 21.48 7.04
CA ASP A 521 14.11 22.06 7.06
C ASP A 521 14.93 21.80 5.79
N VAL A 522 14.49 20.87 4.93
CA VAL A 522 15.18 20.53 3.67
C VAL A 522 14.32 20.90 2.46
N GLU A 523 14.54 22.11 1.92
CA GLU A 523 13.84 22.59 0.73
C GLU A 523 13.97 21.63 -0.46
N GLY A 524 12.84 21.36 -1.13
CA GLY A 524 12.79 20.52 -2.32
C GLY A 524 11.38 20.01 -2.61
N ASP A 525 11.25 19.26 -3.71
CA ASP A 525 10.06 18.46 -3.98
C ASP A 525 10.29 17.03 -3.50
N TRP A 526 9.48 16.58 -2.54
CA TRP A 526 9.67 15.29 -1.88
C TRP A 526 8.49 14.39 -2.14
N PHE A 527 8.77 13.12 -2.40
CA PHE A 527 7.73 12.15 -2.67
C PHE A 527 7.15 11.60 -1.36
N PHE A 528 5.82 11.49 -1.32
CA PHE A 528 5.07 10.93 -0.19
C PHE A 528 4.10 9.89 -0.71
N HIS A 529 4.28 8.62 -0.36
CA HIS A 529 3.51 7.53 -0.97
C HIS A 529 3.35 6.31 -0.07
N CYS A 530 2.40 5.45 -0.43
CA CYS A 530 2.33 4.10 0.11
C CYS A 530 3.45 3.25 -0.50
N HIS A 531 4.13 2.45 0.32
CA HIS A 531 5.23 1.60 -0.11
C HIS A 531 4.78 0.18 -0.50
N LEU A 532 3.47 -0.07 -0.57
CA LEU A 532 2.97 -1.19 -1.37
C LEU A 532 3.07 -0.77 -2.84
N LEU A 533 3.97 -1.40 -3.59
CA LEU A 533 4.34 -1.03 -4.95
C LEU A 533 3.10 -0.85 -5.85
N TYR A 534 2.18 -1.82 -5.81
CA TYR A 534 0.97 -1.78 -6.63
C TYR A 534 -0.03 -0.69 -6.19
N HIS A 535 -0.03 -0.26 -4.93
CA HIS A 535 -0.83 0.88 -4.47
C HIS A 535 -0.23 2.20 -4.96
N MET A 536 1.10 2.35 -4.88
CA MET A 536 1.80 3.51 -5.42
C MET A 536 1.54 3.65 -6.92
N MET A 537 1.74 2.56 -7.67
CA MET A 537 1.56 2.52 -9.13
C MET A 537 0.11 2.74 -9.55
N SER A 538 -0.85 2.47 -8.66
CA SER A 538 -2.27 2.71 -8.89
C SER A 538 -2.79 4.01 -8.27
N GLY A 539 -1.90 4.87 -7.77
CA GLY A 539 -2.19 6.28 -7.48
C GLY A 539 -1.95 6.78 -6.05
N MET A 540 -1.61 5.93 -5.06
CA MET A 540 -1.49 6.36 -3.65
C MET A 540 -0.16 7.05 -3.37
N ALA A 541 0.01 8.21 -3.98
CA ALA A 541 1.17 9.07 -3.84
C ALA A 541 0.79 10.54 -4.00
N GLN A 542 1.59 11.42 -3.39
CA GLN A 542 1.53 12.87 -3.55
C GLN A 542 2.95 13.47 -3.49
N MET A 543 3.10 14.64 -4.09
CA MET A 543 4.30 15.47 -3.94
C MET A 543 4.12 16.40 -2.74
N VAL A 544 5.12 16.48 -1.87
CA VAL A 544 5.27 17.53 -0.86
C VAL A 544 6.16 18.61 -1.45
N HIS A 545 5.61 19.81 -1.64
CA HIS A 545 6.26 20.92 -2.33
C HIS A 545 6.53 22.08 -1.37
N TYR A 546 7.76 22.56 -1.33
CA TYR A 546 8.14 23.74 -0.55
C TYR A 546 7.77 25.03 -1.28
N ASP A 547 7.05 25.91 -0.60
CA ASP A 547 6.65 27.22 -1.13
C ASP A 547 7.87 28.03 -1.58
N GLY A 548 7.86 28.46 -2.85
CA GLY A 548 8.95 29.18 -3.49
C GLY A 548 10.09 28.30 -4.03
N PHE A 549 10.06 26.99 -3.83
CA PHE A 549 11.01 26.07 -4.47
C PHE A 549 10.71 25.97 -5.97
N THR A 550 11.76 25.85 -6.79
CA THR A 550 11.62 25.60 -8.22
C THR A 550 12.55 24.45 -8.60
N PRO A 551 12.04 23.34 -9.16
CA PRO A 551 12.88 22.23 -9.58
C PRO A 551 13.82 22.66 -10.71
N ALA A 552 14.88 21.88 -10.94
CA ALA A 552 15.81 22.15 -12.02
C ALA A 552 15.10 22.16 -13.39
N SER A 553 15.53 23.01 -14.33
CA SER A 553 14.83 23.24 -15.60
C SER A 553 14.73 22.02 -16.53
N ASN A 554 15.52 20.98 -16.27
CA ASN A 554 15.50 19.71 -17.00
C ASN A 554 14.53 18.68 -16.38
N ILE A 555 13.79 19.04 -15.34
CA ILE A 555 12.79 18.21 -14.68
C ILE A 555 11.41 18.56 -15.23
N ASP A 556 10.70 17.55 -15.74
CA ASP A 556 9.35 17.69 -16.27
C ASP A 556 8.36 16.95 -15.37
N GLN A 557 7.84 17.65 -14.36
CA GLN A 557 6.90 17.09 -13.39
C GLN A 557 5.54 16.75 -13.99
N SER A 558 5.21 17.19 -15.21
CA SER A 558 3.96 16.78 -15.86
C SER A 558 3.95 15.27 -16.17
N LYS A 559 5.12 14.66 -16.33
CA LYS A 559 5.27 13.20 -16.52
C LYS A 559 4.90 12.38 -15.29
N LEU A 560 4.81 13.00 -14.11
CA LEU A 560 4.33 12.36 -12.88
C LEU A 560 2.80 12.34 -12.81
N ARG A 561 2.15 13.21 -13.59
CA ARG A 561 0.69 13.38 -13.62
C ARG A 561 0.08 12.66 -14.82
N HIS A 562 0.47 11.40 -15.02
CA HIS A 562 -0.13 10.55 -16.04
C HIS A 562 -1.08 9.53 -15.40
N ASP A 563 -2.19 9.28 -16.06
CA ASP A 563 -3.18 8.26 -15.69
C ASP A 563 -3.30 7.30 -16.89
N ASP A 564 -2.65 6.15 -16.78
CA ASP A 564 -2.62 5.14 -17.82
C ASP A 564 -4.00 4.49 -17.98
N PHE A 565 -4.41 4.23 -19.23
CA PHE A 565 -5.60 3.44 -19.51
C PHE A 565 -5.28 1.94 -19.55
N TYR A 566 -6.15 1.15 -18.93
CA TYR A 566 -6.10 -0.31 -18.89
C TYR A 566 -7.33 -0.87 -19.58
N TYR A 567 -7.13 -1.82 -20.48
CA TYR A 567 -8.24 -2.57 -21.05
C TYR A 567 -8.48 -3.84 -20.24
N MET A 568 -9.75 -4.23 -20.09
CA MET A 568 -10.15 -5.49 -19.50
C MET A 568 -11.46 -5.95 -20.12
N GLY A 569 -11.78 -7.24 -20.01
CA GLY A 569 -13.09 -7.71 -20.42
C GLY A 569 -13.49 -9.06 -19.87
N ASN A 570 -14.79 -9.31 -19.86
CA ASN A 570 -15.42 -10.58 -19.54
C ASN A 570 -16.29 -11.00 -20.73
N VAL A 571 -16.10 -12.21 -21.23
CA VAL A 571 -16.85 -12.74 -22.38
C VAL A 571 -17.40 -14.10 -22.02
N SER A 572 -18.71 -14.27 -22.14
CA SER A 572 -19.39 -15.52 -21.86
C SER A 572 -19.99 -16.12 -23.12
N GLY A 573 -19.71 -17.40 -23.37
CA GLY A 573 -20.41 -18.20 -24.38
C GLY A 573 -21.23 -19.27 -23.68
N LEU A 574 -22.56 -19.15 -23.73
CA LEU A 574 -23.50 -20.08 -23.09
C LEU A 574 -24.30 -20.84 -24.14
N SER A 575 -25.04 -21.87 -23.73
CA SER A 575 -25.89 -22.63 -24.66
C SER A 575 -27.09 -21.84 -25.21
N ASN A 576 -27.51 -20.79 -24.49
CA ASN A 576 -28.72 -20.01 -24.77
C ASN A 576 -28.45 -18.58 -25.29
N MET A 577 -27.28 -18.03 -24.95
CA MET A 577 -26.89 -16.65 -25.27
C MET A 577 -25.36 -16.47 -25.17
N THR A 578 -24.88 -15.31 -25.60
CA THR A 578 -23.56 -14.77 -25.25
C THR A 578 -23.75 -13.41 -24.59
N ASP A 579 -22.94 -13.13 -23.58
CA ASP A 579 -22.89 -11.83 -22.92
C ASP A 579 -21.43 -11.41 -22.75
N GLY A 580 -21.21 -10.13 -22.54
CA GLY A 580 -19.93 -9.67 -22.10
C GLY A 580 -19.84 -8.17 -21.88
N GLU A 581 -18.68 -7.79 -21.35
CA GLU A 581 -18.30 -6.41 -21.12
C GLU A 581 -16.83 -6.26 -21.48
N ILE A 582 -16.48 -5.19 -22.19
CA ILE A 582 -15.10 -4.75 -22.38
C ILE A 582 -15.01 -3.32 -21.88
N THR A 583 -14.00 -3.03 -21.07
CA THR A 583 -13.76 -1.68 -20.57
C THR A 583 -12.36 -1.19 -20.90
N LEU A 584 -12.24 0.11 -21.16
CA LEU A 584 -11.01 0.87 -21.20
C LEU A 584 -11.06 1.88 -20.04
N SER A 585 -10.29 1.62 -18.99
CA SER A 585 -10.42 2.28 -17.69
C SER A 585 -9.15 3.00 -17.25
N SER A 586 -9.32 4.15 -16.62
CA SER A 586 -8.30 4.93 -15.90
C SER A 586 -8.78 5.16 -14.46
N ALA A 587 -8.14 6.03 -13.68
CA ALA A 587 -8.56 6.29 -12.30
C ALA A 587 -9.98 6.88 -12.17
N ARG A 588 -10.50 7.57 -13.20
CA ARG A 588 -11.83 8.20 -13.19
C ARG A 588 -12.70 7.87 -14.38
N ASN A 589 -12.06 7.63 -15.53
CA ASN A 589 -12.73 7.51 -16.82
C ASN A 589 -12.80 6.04 -17.18
N ILE A 590 -14.00 5.53 -17.45
CA ILE A 590 -14.21 4.18 -17.95
C ILE A 590 -15.03 4.30 -19.23
N PHE A 591 -14.53 3.74 -20.31
CA PHE A 591 -15.32 3.51 -21.52
C PHE A 591 -15.68 2.03 -21.52
N ALA A 592 -16.95 1.71 -21.36
CA ALA A 592 -17.45 0.33 -21.35
C ALA A 592 -18.25 0.05 -22.62
N LEU A 593 -18.17 -1.19 -23.08
CA LEU A 593 -19.05 -1.77 -24.09
C LEU A 593 -19.60 -3.05 -23.50
N GLU A 594 -20.87 -3.03 -23.14
CA GLU A 594 -21.63 -4.20 -22.72
C GLU A 594 -22.37 -4.76 -23.95
N TRP A 595 -22.55 -6.08 -24.02
CA TRP A 595 -23.38 -6.71 -25.03
C TRP A 595 -24.08 -7.95 -24.52
N GLU A 596 -25.24 -8.21 -25.09
CA GLU A 596 -25.96 -9.47 -24.96
C GLU A 596 -26.48 -9.90 -26.34
N LEU A 597 -26.42 -11.19 -26.63
CA LEU A 597 -26.98 -11.77 -27.85
C LEU A 597 -27.59 -13.12 -27.49
N GLY A 598 -28.92 -13.21 -27.56
CA GLY A 598 -29.69 -14.40 -27.23
C GLY A 598 -30.22 -15.12 -28.47
N TRP A 599 -30.38 -16.44 -28.36
CA TRP A 599 -30.90 -17.25 -29.46
C TRP A 599 -31.82 -18.39 -29.05
N GLN A 600 -31.97 -18.64 -27.76
CA GLN A 600 -32.78 -19.73 -27.26
C GLN A 600 -34.10 -19.21 -26.72
N SER A 601 -35.20 -19.89 -27.07
CA SER A 601 -36.57 -19.54 -26.63
C SER A 601 -37.09 -18.20 -27.15
N VAL A 602 -36.48 -17.68 -28.22
CA VAL A 602 -36.91 -16.52 -29.02
C VAL A 602 -37.12 -16.95 -30.48
N GLU A 603 -38.00 -16.27 -31.21
CA GLU A 603 -38.26 -16.58 -32.63
C GLU A 603 -37.13 -16.06 -33.54
N ASP A 604 -36.57 -14.90 -33.19
CA ASP A 604 -35.45 -14.25 -33.87
C ASP A 604 -34.26 -14.07 -32.93
N TYR A 605 -33.07 -13.85 -33.50
CA TYR A 605 -31.85 -13.60 -32.72
C TYR A 605 -31.88 -12.16 -32.22
N GLU A 606 -31.99 -11.95 -30.91
CA GLU A 606 -32.04 -10.63 -30.28
C GLU A 606 -30.63 -10.24 -29.80
N TRP A 607 -30.20 -9.02 -30.11
CA TRP A 607 -28.92 -8.48 -29.65
C TRP A 607 -29.08 -7.09 -29.04
N GLU A 608 -28.24 -6.79 -28.07
CA GLU A 608 -28.14 -5.49 -27.40
C GLU A 608 -26.65 -5.10 -27.26
N PHE A 609 -26.34 -3.82 -27.48
CA PHE A 609 -25.03 -3.23 -27.25
C PHE A 609 -25.16 -1.91 -26.50
N THR A 610 -24.45 -1.79 -25.38
CA THR A 610 -24.57 -0.62 -24.49
C THR A 610 -23.21 0.03 -24.28
N PRO A 611 -22.74 0.85 -25.23
CA PRO A 611 -21.52 1.63 -25.06
C PRO A 611 -21.73 2.82 -24.12
N THR A 612 -20.93 2.90 -23.06
CA THR A 612 -21.02 3.95 -22.04
C THR A 612 -19.67 4.59 -21.74
N TYR A 613 -19.71 5.87 -21.35
CA TYR A 613 -18.63 6.59 -20.72
C TYR A 613 -19.02 6.93 -19.28
N ASP A 614 -18.33 6.31 -18.34
CA ASP A 614 -18.50 6.49 -16.90
C ASP A 614 -17.41 7.41 -16.34
N TYR A 615 -17.84 8.37 -15.53
CA TYR A 615 -16.99 9.22 -14.72
C TYR A 615 -17.20 8.98 -13.23
N TYR A 616 -16.19 8.41 -12.56
CA TYR A 616 -16.23 8.06 -11.14
C TYR A 616 -15.91 9.26 -10.25
N ILE A 617 -16.87 9.75 -9.47
CA ILE A 617 -16.67 10.86 -8.52
C ILE A 617 -15.95 10.36 -7.26
N ASN A 618 -16.28 9.16 -6.82
CA ASN A 618 -15.63 8.40 -5.76
C ASN A 618 -16.07 6.93 -5.89
N ARG A 619 -15.64 6.05 -4.98
CA ARG A 619 -16.01 4.63 -5.06
C ARG A 619 -17.52 4.34 -4.98
N LEU A 620 -18.31 5.25 -4.42
CA LEU A 620 -19.75 5.05 -4.20
C LEU A 620 -20.61 5.60 -5.33
N TRP A 621 -20.10 6.57 -6.11
CA TRP A 621 -20.86 7.32 -7.10
C TRP A 621 -20.09 7.46 -8.42
N SER A 622 -20.73 7.10 -9.52
CA SER A 622 -20.35 7.51 -10.87
C SER A 622 -21.54 8.10 -11.62
N VAL A 623 -21.25 8.91 -12.63
CA VAL A 623 -22.24 9.35 -13.64
C VAL A 623 -21.82 8.76 -14.97
N PHE A 624 -22.78 8.45 -15.83
CA PHE A 624 -22.49 7.90 -17.14
C PHE A 624 -23.38 8.50 -18.23
N ILE A 625 -22.85 8.46 -19.45
CA ILE A 625 -23.56 8.80 -20.68
C ILE A 625 -23.21 7.75 -21.73
N GLY A 626 -24.15 7.35 -22.56
CA GLY A 626 -23.92 6.32 -23.56
C GLY A 626 -25.01 6.23 -24.60
N GLY A 627 -25.04 5.10 -25.27
CA GLY A 627 -26.17 4.66 -26.06
C GLY A 627 -26.59 3.26 -25.65
N ASP A 628 -27.85 2.97 -25.89
CA ASP A 628 -28.45 1.66 -25.84
C ASP A 628 -28.95 1.34 -27.26
N PHE A 629 -28.57 0.18 -27.76
CA PHE A 629 -28.78 -0.24 -29.14
C PHE A 629 -29.23 -1.69 -29.16
N ASP A 630 -30.45 -1.92 -29.61
CA ASP A 630 -31.01 -3.25 -29.77
C ASP A 630 -31.47 -3.51 -31.22
N GLY A 631 -31.59 -4.79 -31.53
CA GLY A 631 -32.19 -5.24 -32.77
C GLY A 631 -32.32 -6.74 -32.88
N ASP A 632 -32.92 -7.16 -33.98
CA ASP A 632 -33.22 -8.54 -34.29
C ASP A 632 -32.59 -8.97 -35.65
N ASN A 633 -33.17 -10.00 -36.28
CA ASN A 633 -32.75 -10.50 -37.59
C ASN A 633 -33.03 -9.55 -38.76
N ASP A 634 -33.99 -8.64 -38.62
CA ASP A 634 -34.52 -7.78 -39.66
C ASP A 634 -33.87 -6.37 -39.66
N GLY A 635 -33.14 -5.98 -38.60
CA GLY A 635 -32.33 -4.77 -38.61
C GLY A 635 -31.95 -4.23 -37.23
N PHE A 636 -31.58 -2.94 -37.21
CA PHE A 636 -31.48 -2.15 -35.98
C PHE A 636 -32.89 -1.63 -35.66
N ASP A 637 -33.41 -1.94 -34.48
CA ASP A 637 -34.78 -1.57 -34.12
C ASP A 637 -34.82 -0.25 -33.35
N VAL A 638 -33.89 -0.03 -32.43
CA VAL A 638 -33.92 1.13 -31.52
C VAL A 638 -32.51 1.66 -31.21
N GLU A 639 -32.38 3.00 -31.21
CA GLU A 639 -31.17 3.72 -30.76
C GLU A 639 -31.60 4.75 -29.72
N HIS A 640 -31.14 4.54 -28.49
CA HIS A 640 -31.49 5.39 -27.36
C HIS A 640 -30.22 6.01 -26.76
N GLY A 641 -30.18 7.34 -26.70
CA GLY A 641 -29.12 8.02 -25.95
C GLY A 641 -29.42 7.93 -24.46
N VAL A 642 -28.50 7.40 -23.65
CA VAL A 642 -28.72 7.21 -22.22
C VAL A 642 -27.87 8.16 -21.37
N VAL A 643 -28.43 8.64 -20.27
CA VAL A 643 -27.70 9.39 -19.24
C VAL A 643 -28.15 8.93 -17.85
N GLY A 644 -27.18 8.66 -16.98
CA GLY A 644 -27.47 8.03 -15.71
C GLY A 644 -26.41 8.23 -14.63
N PHE A 645 -26.64 7.54 -13.52
CA PHE A 645 -25.71 7.45 -12.41
C PHE A 645 -25.70 6.06 -11.79
N ARG A 646 -24.56 5.68 -11.24
CA ARG A 646 -24.37 4.49 -10.41
C ARG A 646 -24.26 4.92 -8.95
N TYR A 647 -24.92 4.18 -8.06
CA TYR A 647 -24.73 4.30 -6.62
C TYR A 647 -24.56 2.93 -5.95
N LEU A 648 -23.50 2.78 -5.15
CA LEU A 648 -23.30 1.56 -4.35
C LEU A 648 -24.15 1.61 -3.07
N LEU A 649 -25.20 0.79 -3.02
CA LEU A 649 -26.09 0.65 -1.87
C LEU A 649 -25.47 -0.24 -0.78
N PRO A 650 -25.97 -0.15 0.48
CA PRO A 650 -25.63 -1.12 1.53
C PRO A 650 -25.80 -2.56 1.03
N LEU A 651 -25.02 -3.49 1.58
CA LEU A 651 -24.88 -4.87 1.09
C LEU A 651 -24.10 -5.01 -0.22
N ASN A 652 -23.31 -4.00 -0.60
CA ASN A 652 -22.61 -3.97 -1.90
C ASN A 652 -23.58 -4.28 -3.05
N ILE A 653 -24.78 -3.69 -3.02
CA ILE A 653 -25.74 -3.78 -4.12
C ILE A 653 -25.42 -2.64 -5.08
N GLU A 654 -25.07 -2.98 -6.30
CA GLU A 654 -24.87 -2.00 -7.35
C GLU A 654 -26.23 -1.54 -7.87
N SER A 655 -26.41 -0.22 -7.97
CA SER A 655 -27.64 0.41 -8.42
C SER A 655 -27.32 1.37 -9.54
N ARG A 656 -27.73 1.06 -10.78
CA ARG A 656 -27.64 1.98 -11.92
C ARG A 656 -29.03 2.54 -12.21
N HIS A 657 -29.07 3.84 -12.51
CA HIS A 657 -30.29 4.56 -12.81
C HIS A 657 -30.04 5.41 -14.04
N TRP A 658 -30.89 5.34 -15.05
CA TRP A 658 -30.73 6.18 -16.24
C TRP A 658 -32.05 6.55 -16.88
N LEU A 659 -31.97 7.57 -17.72
CA LEU A 659 -33.02 8.01 -18.62
C LEU A 659 -32.50 7.84 -20.04
N ASP A 660 -33.35 7.32 -20.91
CA ASP A 660 -33.11 7.31 -22.34
C ASP A 660 -33.51 8.66 -23.00
N SER A 661 -33.35 8.73 -24.32
CA SER A 661 -33.73 9.91 -25.12
C SER A 661 -35.23 10.15 -25.22
N GLU A 662 -36.05 9.16 -24.87
CA GLU A 662 -37.51 9.21 -24.85
C GLU A 662 -38.08 9.53 -23.45
N LEU A 663 -37.19 9.68 -22.46
CA LEU A 663 -37.49 9.90 -21.04
C LEU A 663 -38.09 8.68 -20.33
N ASN A 664 -37.89 7.49 -20.87
CA ASN A 664 -38.12 6.25 -20.13
C ASN A 664 -37.05 6.12 -19.06
N TYR A 665 -37.46 5.65 -17.89
CA TYR A 665 -36.59 5.50 -16.74
C TYR A 665 -36.28 4.02 -16.53
N GLN A 666 -34.99 3.73 -16.48
CA GLN A 666 -34.49 2.38 -16.26
C GLN A 666 -33.70 2.33 -14.94
N ILE A 667 -33.87 1.23 -14.20
CA ILE A 667 -33.13 0.93 -12.98
C ILE A 667 -32.63 -0.51 -13.01
N ASN A 668 -31.33 -0.67 -12.77
CA ASN A 668 -30.67 -1.95 -12.64
C ASN A 668 -30.14 -2.13 -11.21
N LEU A 669 -30.45 -3.26 -10.59
CA LEU A 669 -29.95 -3.68 -9.29
C LEU A 669 -29.19 -5.00 -9.40
N LYS A 670 -27.88 -4.96 -9.16
CA LYS A 670 -26.99 -6.12 -9.26
C LYS A 670 -26.38 -6.48 -7.91
N LYS A 671 -26.35 -7.78 -7.60
CA LYS A 671 -25.71 -8.32 -6.40
C LYS A 671 -25.00 -9.63 -6.68
N THR A 672 -23.73 -9.68 -6.32
CA THR A 672 -22.93 -10.91 -6.23
C THR A 672 -22.82 -11.38 -4.78
N LEU A 673 -22.91 -12.69 -4.58
CA LEU A 673 -22.81 -13.39 -3.30
C LEU A 673 -21.73 -14.47 -3.41
N GLU A 674 -20.65 -14.36 -2.64
CA GLU A 674 -19.58 -15.36 -2.62
C GLU A 674 -20.01 -16.55 -1.75
N LEU A 675 -20.67 -17.55 -2.33
CA LEU A 675 -21.17 -18.72 -1.60
C LEU A 675 -20.02 -19.56 -1.05
N THR A 676 -19.06 -19.90 -1.93
CA THR A 676 -17.70 -20.36 -1.58
C THR A 676 -16.69 -19.41 -2.21
N PRO A 677 -15.39 -19.51 -1.89
CA PRO A 677 -14.38 -18.68 -2.54
C PRO A 677 -14.41 -18.76 -4.09
N GLU A 678 -14.64 -19.95 -4.64
CA GLU A 678 -14.66 -20.21 -6.08
C GLU A 678 -16.04 -20.08 -6.72
N LEU A 679 -17.13 -20.24 -5.95
CA LEU A 679 -18.50 -20.26 -6.45
C LEU A 679 -19.24 -18.99 -6.02
N HIS A 680 -19.54 -18.14 -6.98
CA HIS A 680 -20.31 -16.92 -6.76
C HIS A 680 -21.70 -17.08 -7.35
N LEU A 681 -22.72 -16.61 -6.63
CA LEU A 681 -24.08 -16.48 -7.12
C LEU A 681 -24.33 -15.01 -7.43
N TYR A 682 -24.95 -14.71 -8.56
CA TYR A 682 -25.32 -13.34 -8.88
C TYR A 682 -26.78 -13.25 -9.28
N GLY A 683 -27.36 -12.08 -8.98
CA GLY A 683 -28.69 -11.68 -9.39
C GLY A 683 -28.63 -10.26 -9.93
N ASP A 684 -29.36 -10.05 -11.00
CA ASP A 684 -29.47 -8.79 -11.72
C ASP A 684 -30.95 -8.57 -12.02
N LEU A 685 -31.46 -7.44 -11.56
CA LEU A 685 -32.87 -7.09 -11.65
C LEU A 685 -32.96 -5.75 -12.35
N GLU A 686 -33.60 -5.75 -13.50
CA GLU A 686 -33.77 -4.58 -14.33
C GLU A 686 -35.25 -4.26 -14.52
N TYR A 687 -35.58 -2.99 -14.36
CA TYR A 687 -36.91 -2.46 -14.60
C TYR A 687 -36.81 -1.26 -15.51
N ASP A 688 -37.47 -1.38 -16.65
CA ASP A 688 -37.73 -0.31 -17.58
C ASP A 688 -39.19 0.15 -17.45
N THR A 689 -39.46 1.41 -17.79
CA THR A 689 -40.83 1.92 -17.95
C THR A 689 -41.43 1.64 -19.32
N ASP A 690 -40.61 1.41 -20.36
CA ASP A 690 -41.06 1.02 -21.70
C ASP A 690 -41.14 -0.51 -21.86
N ALA A 691 -40.10 -1.22 -21.43
CA ALA A 691 -40.10 -2.68 -21.33
C ALA A 691 -40.59 -3.20 -19.95
N ASP A 692 -41.07 -4.45 -19.92
CA ASP A 692 -41.37 -5.15 -18.66
C ASP A 692 -40.07 -5.56 -17.92
N TRP A 693 -40.21 -6.13 -16.73
CA TRP A 693 -39.08 -6.59 -15.91
C TRP A 693 -38.16 -7.59 -16.63
N GLU A 694 -36.86 -7.32 -16.58
CA GLU A 694 -35.82 -8.26 -16.90
C GLU A 694 -35.13 -8.79 -15.62
N ILE A 695 -34.89 -10.09 -15.60
CA ILE A 695 -34.27 -10.75 -14.45
C ILE A 695 -33.24 -11.72 -14.96
N ARG A 696 -32.01 -11.56 -14.49
CA ARG A 696 -30.91 -12.50 -14.71
C ARG A 696 -30.46 -13.06 -13.37
N SER A 697 -30.27 -14.36 -13.30
CA SER A 697 -29.72 -15.00 -12.11
C SER A 697 -28.87 -16.19 -12.48
N GLY A 698 -27.70 -16.30 -11.87
CA GLY A 698 -26.75 -17.32 -12.27
C GLY A 698 -25.68 -17.58 -11.23
N PHE A 699 -24.69 -18.35 -11.66
CA PHE A 699 -23.50 -18.60 -10.90
C PHE A 699 -22.27 -18.58 -11.80
N THR A 700 -21.13 -18.24 -11.21
CA THR A 700 -19.80 -18.41 -11.79
C THR A 700 -18.97 -19.31 -10.87
N TYR A 701 -18.23 -20.25 -11.45
CA TYR A 701 -17.28 -21.09 -10.75
C TYR A 701 -15.89 -20.87 -11.33
N GLN A 702 -15.01 -20.22 -10.56
CA GLN A 702 -13.66 -19.89 -11.00
C GLN A 702 -12.80 -21.15 -11.15
N VAL A 703 -12.25 -21.38 -12.35
CA VAL A 703 -11.40 -22.55 -12.65
C VAL A 703 -9.92 -22.19 -12.69
N SER A 704 -9.59 -21.03 -13.24
CA SER A 704 -8.22 -20.51 -13.32
C SER A 704 -8.22 -18.98 -13.20
N ARG A 705 -7.11 -18.29 -13.47
CA ARG A 705 -7.09 -16.81 -13.44
C ARG A 705 -8.08 -16.18 -14.44
N ASP A 706 -8.22 -16.80 -15.60
CA ASP A 706 -8.86 -16.20 -16.78
C ASP A 706 -10.10 -16.99 -17.24
N PHE A 707 -10.43 -18.11 -16.59
CA PHE A 707 -11.54 -18.98 -16.99
C PHE A 707 -12.45 -19.32 -15.81
N ALA A 708 -13.76 -19.22 -16.04
CA ALA A 708 -14.81 -19.68 -15.14
C ALA A 708 -15.86 -20.51 -15.90
N LEU A 709 -16.52 -21.43 -15.18
CA LEU A 709 -17.77 -22.03 -15.64
C LEU A 709 -18.92 -21.10 -15.26
N LYS A 710 -19.85 -20.85 -16.18
CA LYS A 710 -20.98 -19.95 -15.95
C LYS A 710 -22.29 -20.67 -16.22
N GLY A 711 -23.23 -20.56 -15.30
CA GLY A 711 -24.64 -20.91 -15.50
C GLY A 711 -25.47 -19.65 -15.35
N LEU A 712 -26.44 -19.46 -16.23
CA LEU A 712 -27.28 -18.27 -16.26
C LEU A 712 -28.72 -18.66 -16.59
N TRP A 713 -29.65 -18.11 -15.83
CA TRP A 713 -31.05 -18.03 -16.20
C TRP A 713 -31.39 -16.58 -16.57
N HIS A 714 -32.02 -16.42 -17.73
CA HIS A 714 -32.51 -15.17 -18.26
C HIS A 714 -34.05 -15.21 -18.34
N SER A 715 -34.72 -14.09 -18.07
CA SER A 715 -36.18 -13.97 -18.21
C SER A 715 -36.67 -14.36 -19.61
N TYR A 716 -35.99 -13.86 -20.65
CA TYR A 716 -36.22 -14.18 -22.06
C TYR A 716 -35.59 -15.52 -22.49
N TYR A 717 -34.26 -15.64 -22.45
CA TYR A 717 -33.51 -16.79 -23.02
C TYR A 717 -33.46 -18.05 -22.15
N LYS A 718 -34.12 -18.05 -20.98
CA LYS A 718 -34.18 -19.17 -20.03
C LYS A 718 -32.78 -19.62 -19.56
N TRP A 719 -32.64 -20.91 -19.22
CA TRP A 719 -31.41 -21.46 -18.69
C TRP A 719 -30.39 -21.76 -19.79
N GLY A 720 -29.14 -21.38 -19.55
CA GLY A 720 -28.00 -21.95 -20.24
C GLY A 720 -26.77 -22.08 -19.35
N ALA A 721 -25.80 -22.79 -19.89
CA ALA A 721 -24.52 -23.04 -19.24
C ALA A 721 -23.40 -22.98 -20.27
N GLY A 722 -22.21 -22.60 -19.82
CA GLY A 722 -21.05 -22.49 -20.66
C GLY A 722 -19.84 -21.97 -19.90
N ILE A 723 -19.04 -21.15 -20.56
CA ILE A 723 -17.78 -20.65 -20.03
C ILE A 723 -17.74 -19.13 -20.09
N GLN A 724 -17.03 -18.54 -19.14
CA GLN A 724 -16.63 -17.14 -19.15
C GLN A 724 -15.11 -17.07 -19.24
N PHE A 725 -14.63 -16.19 -20.13
CA PHE A 725 -13.23 -15.83 -20.26
C PHE A 725 -13.04 -14.37 -19.83
N SER A 726 -12.03 -14.13 -19.00
CA SER A 726 -11.69 -12.80 -18.50
C SER A 726 -10.27 -12.46 -18.92
N PHE A 727 -10.03 -11.25 -19.43
CA PHE A 727 -8.72 -10.83 -19.95
C PHE A 727 -8.34 -9.40 -19.67
#